data_AF-A0A0C2EXH7-F1
#
_entry.id   AF-A0A0C2EXH7-F1
#
_cell.length_a   1.000
_cell.length_b   1.000
_cell.length_c   1.000
_cell.angle_alpha   90.00
_cell.angle_beta   90.00
_cell.angle_gamma   90.00
#
_symmetry.space_group_name_H-M   'P 1'
#
loop_
_entity.id
_entity.type
_entity.pdbx_description
1 polymer ?
#
loop_
_entity_poly.entity_id
_entity_poly.type
_entity_poly.pdbx_seq_one_letter_code
_entity_poly.pdbx_strand_id
1 'polypeptide(L)'
;MNVKAILSRLMLCLCSLLAVSSAYAESVLIATPQQGVGITVDVFDTPDAPGGKPSSTSVVSFQSPAFYIPSVQSFKGKVYMFWSNNDDQKNIHFSTSSDGKSWSKEKPIPVDSIFSDVSVSVFKQKLVLTFADPQSRLKTISSENGTAWSDPSLINTVHTAVNNKPVVYNGQLFVFYSQNSGKAIYYVTSTDGVRWSRENVAVQENADSILTMVPVVYNGKLWAYYAFENGAMFTRTYDRAGNWGAKQELAGIIGKGPKGFLNSATMIGGRVFISSNTNTFYSNDGLHWDPYFSRNLAGKGGFPSGLGVSYAITASDLTVDNPQLPADLATGLSHTDYATFAWRSFIALNNAANTPLPANRGVGNPRSSFADSGKVSHSPSPLLWQTFAHRTELFPGLALGKNHVGGPTRPFASSPQYSYTDFSKGKVIPLAPGASFNHYNNLDEATQIGQNAIFFPVNPPRAAMKGRDYAPSNDSQILFEAKANPVIYEYARGLDRYPPHIVLPDGALEVKAAWRKLADIPPSQRARYLTATVVTYHGKDSEPVAYNEEYALVALHIIHKTPNYPTFIFATFEHEDALTLPDGSPTGLYYIANYDKIAYSPGSASVATFSSDSNTTHQVTLPIGVVAKAKQTPPIYSGSNGIPEGQAGPIRVVQPQTVYSEVTAVNDQVKQLMNASSEFNNSVWKYYHLKGVQAIPSSTETDPDYYLANIMVESSQPGIQLFRGSNSFPIPNTNILTNTRDVKNILVPDYDHSIQSHTMGGCMGCHGIAQSSLKQGFSFLFDAINRANFTHPTDPTGFSNPETIGLPDTRTQQKRALKYSLSLGNKGVVEKTGNQQPSTSNTKGEN
;
A
#
# COMPACT_ATOMS: atom_id res chain seq x y z
N MET A 1 -7.15 -19.15 -24.28
CA MET A 1 -7.48 -17.86 -23.61
C MET A 1 -8.84 -17.39 -24.11
N ASN A 2 -9.73 -17.01 -23.19
CA ASN A 2 -11.13 -16.69 -23.52
C ASN A 2 -11.27 -15.23 -23.98
N VAL A 3 -11.94 -15.01 -25.11
CA VAL A 3 -12.15 -13.70 -25.78
C VAL A 3 -12.80 -12.66 -24.84
N LYS A 4 -13.57 -13.11 -23.84
CA LYS A 4 -14.11 -12.24 -22.78
C LYS A 4 -13.04 -11.57 -21.92
N ALA A 5 -11.92 -12.25 -21.63
CA ALA A 5 -10.82 -11.68 -20.84
C ALA A 5 -10.02 -10.62 -21.62
N ILE A 6 -9.96 -10.77 -22.95
CA ILE A 6 -9.35 -9.79 -23.85
C ILE A 6 -10.25 -8.56 -23.97
N LEU A 7 -11.57 -8.74 -24.08
CA LEU A 7 -12.54 -7.64 -24.15
C LEU A 7 -12.64 -6.85 -22.83
N SER A 8 -12.57 -7.48 -21.65
CA SER A 8 -12.49 -6.74 -20.37
C SER A 8 -11.19 -5.94 -20.25
N ARG A 9 -10.06 -6.47 -20.74
CA ARG A 9 -8.78 -5.72 -20.79
C ARG A 9 -8.84 -4.56 -21.79
N LEU A 10 -9.48 -4.75 -22.95
CA LEU A 10 -9.66 -3.68 -23.94
C LEU A 10 -10.62 -2.58 -23.47
N MET A 11 -11.69 -2.92 -22.73
CA MET A 11 -12.63 -1.92 -22.23
C MET A 11 -12.02 -1.05 -21.11
N LEU A 12 -11.15 -1.63 -20.27
CA LEU A 12 -10.32 -0.89 -19.30
C LEU A 12 -9.28 0.01 -19.99
N CYS A 13 -8.74 -0.42 -21.14
CA CYS A 13 -7.88 0.41 -22.00
C CYS A 13 -8.63 1.58 -22.68
N LEU A 14 -9.90 1.40 -23.07
CA LEU A 14 -10.65 2.48 -23.73
C LEU A 14 -11.08 3.59 -22.77
N CYS A 15 -11.30 3.32 -21.49
CA CYS A 15 -11.52 4.37 -20.49
C CYS A 15 -10.24 5.14 -20.13
N SER A 16 -9.07 4.63 -20.47
CA SER A 16 -7.77 5.30 -20.30
C SER A 16 -7.32 6.07 -21.55
N LEU A 17 -8.06 6.00 -22.66
CA LEU A 17 -7.71 6.61 -23.96
C LEU A 17 -8.12 8.09 -24.13
N LEU A 18 -8.63 8.74 -23.08
CA LEU A 18 -8.81 10.19 -23.01
C LEU A 18 -7.92 10.80 -21.91
N ALA A 19 -6.63 10.46 -21.92
CA ALA A 19 -5.62 11.15 -21.11
C ALA A 19 -4.92 12.21 -21.97
N VAL A 20 -5.40 13.46 -21.88
CA VAL A 20 -4.58 14.62 -22.26
C VAL A 20 -3.42 14.67 -21.26
N SER A 21 -2.19 14.80 -21.75
CA SER A 21 -0.91 14.60 -21.04
C SER A 21 -0.96 14.74 -19.51
N SER A 22 -0.79 13.64 -18.80
CA SER A 22 -0.60 13.60 -17.34
C SER A 22 0.84 13.97 -16.98
N ALA A 23 1.01 14.92 -16.06
CA ALA A 23 2.26 15.06 -15.34
C ALA A 23 2.26 14.04 -14.19
N TYR A 24 2.98 12.93 -14.36
CA TYR A 24 3.34 12.11 -13.21
C TYR A 24 4.43 12.85 -12.42
N ALA A 25 4.26 12.85 -11.11
CA ALA A 25 5.14 13.46 -10.12
C ALA A 25 6.54 12.82 -10.00
N GLU A 26 6.78 11.70 -10.69
CA GLU A 26 8.04 10.93 -10.63
C GLU A 26 8.95 11.34 -11.77
N SER A 27 10.23 11.52 -11.48
CA SER A 27 11.22 11.89 -12.49
C SER A 27 12.07 10.69 -12.88
N VAL A 28 12.16 10.38 -14.18
CA VAL A 28 13.18 9.46 -14.69
C VAL A 28 14.52 10.19 -14.72
N LEU A 29 15.57 9.49 -14.31
CA LEU A 29 16.95 9.97 -14.35
C LEU A 29 17.74 9.12 -15.34
N ILE A 30 18.39 9.79 -16.28
CA ILE A 30 19.29 9.15 -17.26
C ILE A 30 20.71 9.66 -17.00
N ALA A 31 21.54 8.80 -16.41
CA ALA A 31 22.92 9.11 -16.04
C ALA A 31 23.88 8.56 -17.11
N THR A 32 24.44 9.44 -17.94
CA THR A 32 25.31 9.07 -19.06
C THR A 32 26.77 9.45 -18.75
N PRO A 33 27.68 8.47 -18.58
CA PRO A 33 29.08 8.77 -18.36
C PRO A 33 29.74 9.32 -19.63
N GLN A 34 30.62 10.30 -19.44
CA GLN A 34 31.36 10.99 -20.49
C GLN A 34 32.84 11.02 -20.16
N GLN A 35 33.65 10.47 -21.07
CA GLN A 35 35.10 10.39 -20.90
C GLN A 35 35.71 11.80 -20.75
N GLY A 36 36.50 12.00 -19.69
CA GLY A 36 37.19 13.26 -19.41
C GLY A 36 36.28 14.40 -18.93
N VAL A 37 34.98 14.14 -18.70
CA VAL A 37 34.01 15.16 -18.25
C VAL A 37 33.39 14.79 -16.90
N GLY A 38 32.85 13.58 -16.77
CA GLY A 38 32.07 13.17 -15.61
C GLY A 38 30.83 12.37 -16.02
N ILE A 39 29.84 12.27 -15.12
CA ILE A 39 28.53 11.70 -15.44
C ILE A 39 27.52 12.82 -15.64
N THR A 40 26.94 12.91 -16.83
CA THR A 40 25.83 13.83 -17.09
C THR A 40 24.51 13.19 -16.70
N VAL A 41 23.70 13.88 -15.90
CA VAL A 41 22.41 13.41 -15.43
C VAL A 41 21.30 14.26 -16.03
N ASP A 42 20.45 13.60 -16.81
CA ASP A 42 19.25 14.18 -17.42
C ASP A 42 18.00 13.79 -16.64
N VAL A 43 17.20 14.79 -16.25
CA VAL A 43 16.00 14.61 -15.41
C VAL A 43 14.74 14.85 -16.24
N PHE A 44 13.81 13.91 -16.22
CA PHE A 44 12.55 13.96 -16.96
C PHE A 44 11.37 13.97 -15.98
N ASP A 45 10.94 15.17 -15.58
CA ASP A 45 9.77 15.37 -14.70
C ASP A 45 8.42 15.04 -15.38
N THR A 46 8.42 14.85 -16.70
CA THR A 46 7.24 14.42 -17.47
C THR A 46 7.59 13.17 -18.27
N PRO A 47 7.85 12.03 -17.60
CA PRO A 47 8.37 10.83 -18.23
C PRO A 47 7.43 10.23 -19.30
N ASP A 48 6.17 10.62 -19.25
CA ASP A 48 5.15 10.19 -20.20
C ASP A 48 5.21 10.88 -21.57
N ALA A 49 5.80 12.07 -21.64
CA ALA A 49 5.83 12.88 -22.85
C ALA A 49 6.58 12.15 -24.00
N PRO A 50 6.03 12.11 -25.22
CA PRO A 50 6.73 11.55 -26.37
C PRO A 50 8.03 12.29 -26.68
N GLY A 51 9.12 11.56 -26.96
CA GLY A 51 10.40 12.15 -27.38
C GLY A 51 11.15 12.92 -26.28
N GLY A 52 11.14 12.39 -25.06
CA GLY A 52 11.75 12.89 -23.82
C GLY A 52 12.75 14.03 -24.00
N LYS A 53 12.35 15.23 -23.56
CA LYS A 53 13.26 16.37 -23.38
C LYS A 53 13.57 16.51 -21.89
N PRO A 54 14.84 16.57 -21.48
CA PRO A 54 15.18 16.76 -20.08
C PRO A 54 14.65 18.11 -19.59
N SER A 55 14.00 18.08 -18.44
CA SER A 55 13.61 19.26 -17.65
C SER A 55 14.82 19.94 -17.01
N SER A 56 15.87 19.16 -16.72
CA SER A 56 17.13 19.61 -16.17
C SER A 56 18.26 18.69 -16.61
N THR A 57 19.45 19.26 -16.78
CA THR A 57 20.69 18.52 -17.06
C THR A 57 21.75 19.02 -16.08
N SER A 58 22.42 18.10 -15.40
CA SER A 58 23.54 18.39 -14.50
C SER A 58 24.74 17.50 -14.81
N VAL A 59 25.92 17.84 -14.28
CA VAL A 59 27.14 17.05 -14.44
C VAL A 59 27.76 16.79 -13.07
N VAL A 60 28.02 15.52 -12.78
CA VAL A 60 28.83 15.08 -11.64
C VAL A 60 30.26 14.88 -12.12
N SER A 61 31.14 15.83 -11.80
CA SER A 61 32.56 15.80 -12.17
C SER A 61 33.40 15.02 -11.16
N PHE A 62 34.39 14.29 -11.65
CA PHE A 62 35.40 13.55 -10.88
C PHE A 62 36.77 13.65 -11.56
N GLN A 63 37.87 13.43 -10.82
CA GLN A 63 39.22 13.82 -11.24
C GLN A 63 39.95 12.84 -12.19
N SER A 64 39.58 11.57 -12.20
CA SER A 64 40.15 10.55 -13.09
C SER A 64 39.07 10.01 -14.01
N PRO A 65 39.35 9.57 -15.25
CA PRO A 65 38.32 9.00 -16.09
C PRO A 65 37.66 7.81 -15.39
N ALA A 66 36.44 7.99 -14.87
CA ALA A 66 35.62 6.87 -14.44
C ALA A 66 35.23 6.11 -15.70
N PHE A 67 35.84 4.96 -15.83
CA PHE A 67 35.38 3.92 -16.71
C PHE A 67 34.49 3.03 -15.86
N TYR A 68 33.32 2.66 -16.40
CA TYR A 68 32.23 1.88 -15.82
C TYR A 68 30.92 2.67 -15.70
N ILE A 69 29.83 1.93 -15.84
CA ILE A 69 28.50 2.45 -16.07
C ILE A 69 27.83 2.75 -14.72
N PRO A 70 27.24 3.95 -14.52
CA PRO A 70 26.62 4.26 -13.25
C PRO A 70 25.35 3.44 -13.02
N SER A 71 25.09 3.12 -11.76
CA SER A 71 23.81 2.62 -11.29
C SER A 71 23.13 3.64 -10.38
N VAL A 72 21.82 3.84 -10.55
CA VAL A 72 21.06 4.91 -9.89
C VAL A 72 19.90 4.30 -9.10
N GLN A 73 19.74 4.65 -7.83
CA GLN A 73 18.75 4.07 -6.93
C GLN A 73 18.18 5.11 -5.95
N SER A 74 16.86 5.16 -5.78
CA SER A 74 16.23 5.92 -4.69
C SER A 74 16.39 5.18 -3.37
N PHE A 75 16.73 5.91 -2.31
CA PHE A 75 16.85 5.40 -0.96
C PHE A 75 16.71 6.52 0.08
N LYS A 76 15.75 6.38 0.98
CA LYS A 76 15.54 7.25 2.15
C LYS A 76 15.49 8.75 1.80
N GLY A 77 14.70 9.09 0.78
CA GLY A 77 14.45 10.47 0.35
C GLY A 77 15.59 11.09 -0.47
N LYS A 78 16.55 10.28 -0.92
CA LYS A 78 17.62 10.71 -1.83
C LYS A 78 17.76 9.72 -2.98
N VAL A 79 18.25 10.21 -4.09
CA VAL A 79 18.78 9.39 -5.16
C VAL A 79 20.28 9.23 -4.97
N TYR A 80 20.75 7.99 -5.02
CA TYR A 80 22.16 7.63 -5.03
C TYR A 80 22.57 7.22 -6.43
N MET A 81 23.76 7.65 -6.83
CA MET A 81 24.42 7.20 -8.05
C MET A 81 25.78 6.61 -7.68
N PHE A 82 26.01 5.36 -8.07
CA PHE A 82 27.22 4.59 -7.80
C PHE A 82 27.97 4.28 -9.08
N TRP A 83 29.29 4.31 -9.05
CA TRP A 83 30.15 3.89 -10.15
C TRP A 83 31.49 3.37 -9.63
N SER A 84 32.17 2.59 -10.46
CA SER A 84 33.57 2.17 -10.25
C SER A 84 34.48 2.94 -11.21
N ASN A 85 35.79 2.78 -11.05
CA ASN A 85 36.80 3.40 -11.90
C ASN A 85 37.89 2.35 -12.22
N ASN A 86 38.23 2.15 -13.50
CA ASN A 86 39.29 1.21 -13.92
C ASN A 86 40.63 1.44 -13.21
N ASP A 87 40.95 2.70 -12.92
CA ASP A 87 42.23 3.09 -12.31
C ASP A 87 42.18 3.01 -10.77
N ASP A 88 40.99 2.78 -10.18
CA ASP A 88 40.78 2.65 -8.75
C ASP A 88 40.07 1.33 -8.41
N GLN A 89 40.87 0.29 -8.23
CA GLN A 89 40.40 -1.04 -7.87
C GLN A 89 40.10 -1.20 -6.37
N LYS A 90 40.12 -0.10 -5.58
CA LYS A 90 39.95 -0.15 -4.12
C LYS A 90 38.76 0.66 -3.62
N ASN A 91 38.07 1.40 -4.48
CA ASN A 91 36.91 2.16 -4.07
C ASN A 91 35.75 2.02 -5.07
N ILE A 92 34.55 1.96 -4.51
CA ILE A 92 33.32 2.31 -5.21
C ILE A 92 33.05 3.78 -4.94
N HIS A 93 32.68 4.54 -5.96
CA HIS A 93 32.40 5.97 -5.83
C HIS A 93 30.90 6.23 -5.87
N PHE A 94 30.47 7.27 -5.16
CA PHE A 94 29.07 7.67 -5.20
C PHE A 94 28.84 9.17 -5.07
N SER A 95 27.68 9.61 -5.54
CA SER A 95 27.12 10.93 -5.31
C SER A 95 25.63 10.80 -4.98
N THR A 96 25.08 11.82 -4.32
CA THR A 96 23.68 11.84 -3.87
C THR A 96 23.00 13.13 -4.28
N SER A 97 21.69 13.05 -4.50
CA SER A 97 20.83 14.19 -4.79
C SER A 97 19.47 14.00 -4.12
N SER A 98 18.81 15.09 -3.71
CA SER A 98 17.42 15.05 -3.23
C SER A 98 16.41 15.02 -4.38
N ASP A 99 16.79 15.49 -5.56
CA ASP A 99 15.88 15.73 -6.68
C ASP A 99 16.42 15.21 -8.03
N GLY A 100 17.65 14.70 -8.06
CA GLY A 100 18.35 14.29 -9.28
C GLY A 100 18.94 15.45 -10.10
N LYS A 101 18.73 16.70 -9.67
CA LYS A 101 19.14 17.94 -10.37
C LYS A 101 20.42 18.51 -9.76
N SER A 102 20.52 18.49 -8.43
CA SER A 102 21.69 18.99 -7.70
C SER A 102 22.40 17.85 -6.97
N TRP A 103 23.64 17.56 -7.35
CA TRP A 103 24.40 16.42 -6.86
C TRP A 103 25.51 16.82 -5.89
N SER A 104 25.75 15.99 -4.87
CA SER A 104 26.87 16.16 -3.96
C SER A 104 28.21 15.92 -4.66
N LYS A 105 29.31 16.34 -4.02
CA LYS A 105 30.64 15.89 -4.43
C LYS A 105 30.76 14.36 -4.33
N GLU A 106 31.61 13.81 -5.20
CA GLU A 106 32.02 12.40 -5.17
C GLU A 106 32.54 12.00 -3.78
N LYS A 107 32.19 10.78 -3.36
CA LYS A 107 32.66 10.16 -2.13
C LYS A 107 33.08 8.71 -2.41
N PRO A 108 34.23 8.25 -1.85
CA PRO A 108 34.65 6.86 -1.97
C PRO A 108 34.01 5.97 -0.90
N ILE A 109 33.82 4.70 -1.25
CA ILE A 109 33.45 3.58 -0.40
C ILE A 109 34.59 2.57 -0.53
N PRO A 110 35.44 2.42 0.51
CA PRO A 110 36.55 1.47 0.46
C PRO A 110 36.05 0.04 0.30
N VAL A 111 36.67 -0.69 -0.62
CA VAL A 111 36.49 -2.13 -0.83
C VAL A 111 37.86 -2.82 -0.92
N ASP A 112 37.89 -4.13 -0.74
CA ASP A 112 39.12 -4.90 -0.83
C ASP A 112 39.64 -5.00 -2.27
N SER A 113 38.75 -5.26 -3.23
CA SER A 113 39.06 -5.24 -4.67
C SER A 113 37.81 -5.19 -5.55
N ILE A 114 37.89 -4.47 -6.68
CA ILE A 114 36.82 -4.37 -7.70
C ILE A 114 37.39 -4.34 -9.14
N PHE A 115 36.68 -4.96 -10.09
CA PHE A 115 37.04 -5.03 -11.51
C PHE A 115 35.83 -4.96 -12.48
N SER A 116 34.63 -4.65 -11.98
CA SER A 116 33.41 -4.55 -12.80
C SER A 116 32.64 -3.26 -12.55
N ASP A 117 31.55 -3.09 -13.30
CA ASP A 117 30.48 -2.16 -12.92
C ASP A 117 29.93 -2.51 -11.53
N VAL A 118 29.37 -1.49 -10.86
CA VAL A 118 28.65 -1.63 -9.58
C VAL A 118 27.17 -1.58 -9.88
N SER A 119 26.43 -2.53 -9.31
CA SER A 119 24.98 -2.60 -9.41
C SER A 119 24.35 -2.46 -8.03
N VAL A 120 23.11 -1.97 -7.94
CA VAL A 120 22.46 -1.65 -6.66
C VAL A 120 20.97 -1.97 -6.68
N SER A 121 20.44 -2.38 -5.53
CA SER A 121 19.00 -2.42 -5.24
C SER A 121 18.77 -2.11 -3.74
N VAL A 122 17.55 -1.77 -3.34
CA VAL A 122 17.18 -1.68 -1.92
C VAL A 122 16.52 -2.97 -1.49
N PHE A 123 17.00 -3.58 -0.42
CA PHE A 123 16.41 -4.79 0.16
C PHE A 123 16.40 -4.68 1.68
N LYS A 124 15.24 -4.94 2.29
CA LYS A 124 15.04 -4.85 3.75
C LYS A 124 15.58 -3.56 4.35
N GLN A 125 15.21 -2.42 3.76
CA GLN A 125 15.62 -1.08 4.21
C GLN A 125 17.14 -0.80 4.13
N LYS A 126 17.89 -1.58 3.34
CA LYS A 126 19.32 -1.37 3.10
C LYS A 126 19.59 -1.20 1.61
N LEU A 127 20.51 -0.31 1.28
CA LEU A 127 21.19 -0.38 -0.02
C LEU A 127 22.02 -1.66 -0.06
N VAL A 128 21.90 -2.43 -1.12
CA VAL A 128 22.72 -3.62 -1.38
C VAL A 128 23.41 -3.42 -2.72
N LEU A 129 24.74 -3.37 -2.68
CA LEU A 129 25.59 -3.23 -3.85
C LEU A 129 26.17 -4.60 -4.21
N THR A 130 26.25 -4.89 -5.51
CA THR A 130 26.92 -6.07 -6.05
C THR A 130 27.95 -5.66 -7.09
N PHE A 131 29.08 -6.36 -7.10
CA PHE A 131 30.22 -6.11 -7.98
C PHE A 131 31.08 -7.37 -8.09
N ALA A 132 32.02 -7.40 -9.04
CA ALA A 132 32.98 -8.49 -9.18
C ALA A 132 34.40 -8.02 -8.87
N ASP A 133 35.19 -8.91 -8.28
CA ASP A 133 36.61 -8.68 -8.03
C ASP A 133 37.48 -8.99 -9.27
N PRO A 134 38.81 -8.78 -9.21
CA PRO A 134 39.71 -9.11 -10.33
C PRO A 134 39.74 -10.59 -10.73
N GLN A 135 39.27 -11.51 -9.87
CA GLN A 135 39.07 -12.92 -10.21
C GLN A 135 37.66 -13.17 -10.79
N SER A 136 36.91 -12.11 -11.08
CA SER A 136 35.53 -12.14 -11.57
C SER A 136 34.54 -12.84 -10.63
N ARG A 137 34.85 -12.89 -9.33
CA ARG A 137 33.98 -13.47 -8.30
C ARG A 137 32.99 -12.43 -7.81
N LEU A 138 31.73 -12.83 -7.67
CA LEU A 138 30.65 -11.95 -7.22
C LEU A 138 30.83 -11.59 -5.73
N LYS A 139 30.71 -10.31 -5.42
CA LYS A 139 30.78 -9.74 -4.07
C LYS A 139 29.59 -8.84 -3.78
N THR A 140 29.33 -8.62 -2.50
CA THR A 140 28.31 -7.70 -2.02
C THR A 140 28.74 -6.92 -0.79
N ILE A 141 28.23 -5.69 -0.70
CA ILE A 141 28.24 -4.82 0.49
C ILE A 141 26.85 -4.23 0.68
N SER A 142 26.54 -3.82 1.92
CA SER A 142 25.26 -3.20 2.24
C SER A 142 25.38 -2.02 3.21
N SER A 143 24.39 -1.13 3.19
CA SER A 143 24.29 0.02 4.08
C SER A 143 22.84 0.32 4.49
N GLU A 144 22.61 0.52 5.79
CA GLU A 144 21.31 0.92 6.36
C GLU A 144 21.02 2.42 6.23
N ASN A 145 22.05 3.23 6.02
CA ASN A 145 21.95 4.70 6.03
C ASN A 145 22.61 5.37 4.82
N GLY A 146 23.17 4.58 3.89
CA GLY A 146 23.85 5.05 2.68
C GLY A 146 25.22 5.69 2.91
N THR A 147 25.77 5.62 4.12
CA THR A 147 27.07 6.25 4.47
C THR A 147 28.00 5.32 5.25
N ALA A 148 27.47 4.45 6.11
CA ALA A 148 28.22 3.40 6.80
C ALA A 148 27.98 2.07 6.07
N TRP A 149 29.07 1.39 5.68
CA TRP A 149 29.03 0.21 4.83
C TRP A 149 29.58 -1.01 5.57
N SER A 150 29.01 -2.18 5.28
CA SER A 150 29.55 -3.47 5.72
C SER A 150 30.81 -3.85 4.95
N ASP A 151 31.60 -4.76 5.53
CA ASP A 151 32.76 -5.33 4.85
C ASP A 151 32.34 -6.11 3.60
N PRO A 152 33.14 -6.08 2.51
CA PRO A 152 32.91 -6.90 1.32
C PRO A 152 32.80 -8.39 1.65
N SER A 153 31.73 -9.03 1.16
CA SER A 153 31.50 -10.46 1.32
C SER A 153 31.34 -11.13 -0.04
N LEU A 154 31.85 -12.36 -0.16
CA LEU A 154 31.71 -13.17 -1.37
C LEU A 154 30.31 -13.79 -1.46
N ILE A 155 29.73 -13.75 -2.66
CA ILE A 155 28.58 -14.56 -3.03
C ILE A 155 29.12 -15.77 -3.78
N ASN A 156 28.93 -16.96 -3.22
CA ASN A 156 29.45 -18.20 -3.81
C ASN A 156 28.68 -18.54 -5.09
N THR A 157 29.27 -18.23 -6.24
CA THR A 157 28.79 -18.60 -7.57
C THR A 157 29.71 -19.67 -8.18
N VAL A 158 29.17 -20.50 -9.07
CA VAL A 158 30.00 -21.48 -9.82
C VAL A 158 30.70 -20.76 -10.97
N HIS A 159 29.97 -19.86 -11.63
CA HIS A 159 30.47 -19.11 -12.77
C HIS A 159 30.94 -17.69 -12.39
N THR A 160 31.81 -17.14 -13.22
CA THR A 160 32.28 -15.74 -13.13
C THR A 160 31.13 -14.77 -13.41
N ALA A 161 31.11 -13.63 -12.70
CA ALA A 161 29.95 -12.74 -12.64
C ALA A 161 30.29 -11.26 -12.91
N VAL A 162 31.16 -10.99 -13.90
CA VAL A 162 31.56 -9.61 -14.26
C VAL A 162 30.34 -8.76 -14.63
N ASN A 163 29.39 -9.33 -15.36
CA ASN A 163 28.08 -8.71 -15.57
C ASN A 163 27.11 -9.25 -14.53
N ASN A 164 26.67 -8.40 -13.60
CA ASN A 164 25.73 -8.75 -12.55
C ASN A 164 24.73 -7.62 -12.26
N LYS A 165 23.48 -7.97 -11.95
CA LYS A 165 22.40 -7.02 -11.67
C LYS A 165 21.48 -7.56 -10.57
N PRO A 166 21.33 -6.87 -9.42
CA PRO A 166 20.39 -7.21 -8.38
C PRO A 166 18.98 -6.69 -8.70
N VAL A 167 17.94 -7.40 -8.28
CA VAL A 167 16.54 -6.98 -8.37
C VAL A 167 15.73 -7.65 -7.25
N VAL A 168 14.76 -6.94 -6.67
CA VAL A 168 13.87 -7.54 -5.67
C VAL A 168 12.59 -8.01 -6.36
N TYR A 169 12.23 -9.27 -6.15
CA TYR A 169 10.99 -9.84 -6.65
C TYR A 169 10.41 -10.81 -5.62
N ASN A 170 9.11 -10.70 -5.35
CA ASN A 170 8.37 -11.62 -4.49
C ASN A 170 9.02 -11.82 -3.10
N GLY A 171 9.46 -10.72 -2.47
CA GLY A 171 10.11 -10.73 -1.14
C GLY A 171 11.54 -11.28 -1.11
N GLN A 172 12.13 -11.59 -2.27
CA GLN A 172 13.49 -12.11 -2.38
C GLN A 172 14.38 -11.15 -3.19
N LEU A 173 15.64 -11.04 -2.79
CA LEU A 173 16.67 -10.39 -3.58
C LEU A 173 17.24 -11.41 -4.56
N PHE A 174 17.08 -11.15 -5.86
CA PHE A 174 17.73 -11.89 -6.94
C PHE A 174 19.00 -11.15 -7.35
N VAL A 175 20.06 -11.87 -7.66
CA VAL A 175 21.23 -11.33 -8.38
C VAL A 175 21.44 -12.15 -9.63
N PHE A 176 21.15 -11.55 -10.77
CA PHE A 176 21.40 -12.12 -12.09
C PHE A 176 22.83 -11.87 -12.51
N TYR A 177 23.45 -12.81 -13.21
CA TYR A 177 24.79 -12.64 -13.75
C TYR A 177 25.07 -13.53 -14.95
N SER A 178 26.08 -13.17 -15.73
CA SER A 178 26.63 -14.03 -16.78
C SER A 178 28.15 -13.96 -16.83
N GLN A 179 28.74 -15.00 -17.42
CA GLN A 179 30.13 -14.97 -17.84
C GLN A 179 30.29 -14.01 -19.03
N ASN A 180 31.49 -13.46 -19.19
CA ASN A 180 31.83 -12.71 -20.39
C ASN A 180 31.75 -13.63 -21.62
N SER A 181 30.99 -13.22 -22.64
CA SER A 181 30.72 -14.04 -23.85
C SER A 181 30.16 -15.45 -23.55
N GLY A 182 29.51 -15.63 -22.39
CA GLY A 182 28.88 -16.89 -22.00
C GLY A 182 27.56 -17.17 -22.74
N LYS A 183 27.08 -18.41 -22.66
CA LYS A 183 25.81 -18.83 -23.29
C LYS A 183 24.64 -18.96 -22.31
N ALA A 184 24.82 -18.51 -21.07
CA ALA A 184 23.81 -18.64 -20.04
C ALA A 184 23.72 -17.41 -19.15
N ILE A 185 22.52 -17.17 -18.62
CA ILE A 185 22.27 -16.22 -17.54
C ILE A 185 21.94 -17.04 -16.31
N TYR A 186 22.67 -16.78 -15.25
CA TYR A 186 22.52 -17.42 -13.95
C TYR A 186 21.88 -16.44 -12.96
N TYR A 187 21.34 -16.99 -11.87
CA TYR A 187 20.92 -16.18 -10.74
C TYR A 187 21.10 -16.91 -9.42
N VAL A 188 21.28 -16.12 -8.37
CA VAL A 188 21.17 -16.54 -6.97
C VAL A 188 20.11 -15.69 -6.29
N THR A 189 19.54 -16.20 -5.21
CA THR A 189 18.50 -15.53 -4.44
C THR A 189 18.84 -15.47 -2.96
N SER A 190 18.34 -14.45 -2.27
CA SER A 190 18.45 -14.31 -0.83
C SER A 190 17.14 -13.80 -0.22
N THR A 191 16.78 -14.32 0.95
CA THR A 191 15.65 -13.86 1.76
C THR A 191 16.08 -12.93 2.89
N ASP A 192 17.38 -12.75 3.12
CA ASP A 192 17.94 -11.93 4.21
C ASP A 192 19.07 -10.99 3.77
N GLY A 193 19.53 -11.08 2.52
CA GLY A 193 20.61 -10.28 1.94
C GLY A 193 22.01 -10.78 2.31
N VAL A 194 22.11 -11.89 3.06
CA VAL A 194 23.37 -12.41 3.62
C VAL A 194 23.58 -13.86 3.20
N ARG A 195 22.55 -14.69 3.29
CA ARG A 195 22.57 -16.10 2.89
C ARG A 195 22.00 -16.22 1.49
N TRP A 196 22.77 -16.89 0.63
CA TRP A 196 22.45 -17.02 -0.79
C TRP A 196 22.10 -18.46 -1.12
N SER A 197 21.14 -18.63 -2.03
CA SER A 197 20.82 -19.92 -2.62
C SER A 197 21.95 -20.43 -3.51
N ARG A 198 21.84 -21.69 -3.93
CA ARG A 198 22.71 -22.22 -4.99
C ARG A 198 22.43 -21.49 -6.30
N GLU A 199 23.42 -21.50 -7.19
CA GLU A 199 23.27 -20.98 -8.53
C GLU A 199 22.14 -21.72 -9.28
N ASN A 200 21.30 -20.95 -9.97
CA ASN A 200 20.24 -21.43 -10.84
C ASN A 200 20.43 -20.85 -12.25
N VAL A 201 19.88 -21.52 -13.27
CA VAL A 201 19.92 -21.06 -14.66
C VAL A 201 18.59 -20.37 -15.01
N ALA A 202 18.65 -19.11 -15.40
CA ALA A 202 17.50 -18.36 -15.93
C ALA A 202 17.34 -18.57 -17.44
N VAL A 203 18.46 -18.53 -18.16
CA VAL A 203 18.51 -18.63 -19.61
C VAL A 203 19.68 -19.53 -20.00
N GLN A 204 19.43 -20.45 -20.93
CA GLN A 204 20.47 -21.22 -21.61
C GLN A 204 20.26 -21.06 -23.12
N GLU A 205 21.29 -20.60 -23.80
CA GLU A 205 21.34 -20.44 -25.26
C GLU A 205 22.34 -21.42 -25.86
N ASN A 206 22.13 -21.77 -27.13
CA ASN A 206 22.94 -22.78 -27.82
C ASN A 206 23.82 -22.17 -28.92
N ALA A 207 23.28 -21.23 -29.68
CA ALA A 207 23.92 -20.67 -30.85
C ALA A 207 24.83 -19.47 -30.50
N ASP A 208 24.23 -18.41 -29.98
CA ASP A 208 24.89 -17.13 -29.76
C ASP A 208 25.33 -16.92 -28.30
N SER A 209 26.39 -16.12 -28.13
CA SER A 209 26.86 -15.67 -26.82
C SER A 209 26.08 -14.44 -26.35
N ILE A 210 25.79 -14.40 -25.06
CA ILE A 210 25.13 -13.30 -24.37
C ILE A 210 26.16 -12.21 -24.12
N LEU A 211 25.85 -10.99 -24.58
CA LEU A 211 26.64 -9.79 -24.36
C LEU A 211 26.29 -9.13 -23.02
N THR A 212 24.99 -8.97 -22.76
CA THR A 212 24.52 -8.29 -21.54
C THR A 212 23.07 -8.63 -21.21
N MET A 213 22.67 -8.33 -19.97
CA MET A 213 21.34 -8.57 -19.42
C MET A 213 20.92 -7.47 -18.46
N VAL A 214 19.61 -7.28 -18.36
CA VAL A 214 19.01 -6.30 -17.48
C VAL A 214 17.72 -6.90 -16.90
N PRO A 215 17.68 -7.16 -15.59
CA PRO A 215 16.44 -7.54 -14.92
C PRO A 215 15.62 -6.31 -14.51
N VAL A 216 14.29 -6.42 -14.54
CA VAL A 216 13.36 -5.42 -13.99
C VAL A 216 12.05 -6.09 -13.61
N VAL A 217 11.41 -5.63 -12.54
CA VAL A 217 10.04 -6.06 -12.22
C VAL A 217 9.07 -5.09 -12.87
N TYR A 218 8.23 -5.62 -13.75
CA TYR A 218 7.26 -4.84 -14.49
C TYR A 218 5.98 -5.66 -14.67
N ASN A 219 4.84 -5.03 -14.39
CA ASN A 219 3.52 -5.64 -14.53
C ASN A 219 3.41 -6.97 -13.74
N GLY A 220 3.94 -6.98 -12.52
CA GLY A 220 3.88 -8.12 -11.59
C GLY A 220 4.77 -9.31 -11.93
N LYS A 221 5.60 -9.22 -12.96
CA LYS A 221 6.56 -10.26 -13.38
C LYS A 221 7.98 -9.74 -13.31
N LEU A 222 8.92 -10.64 -13.07
CA LEU A 222 10.34 -10.36 -13.22
C LEU A 222 10.73 -10.60 -14.67
N TRP A 223 11.18 -9.56 -15.37
CA TRP A 223 11.66 -9.62 -16.74
C TRP A 223 13.17 -9.70 -16.74
N ALA A 224 13.73 -10.63 -17.51
CA ALA A 224 15.15 -10.69 -17.81
C ALA A 224 15.35 -10.38 -19.29
N TYR A 225 15.67 -9.13 -19.58
CA TYR A 225 16.05 -8.69 -20.93
C TYR A 225 17.51 -9.03 -21.18
N TYR A 226 17.85 -9.47 -22.39
CA TYR A 226 19.23 -9.79 -22.73
C TYR A 226 19.52 -9.59 -24.21
N ALA A 227 20.78 -9.28 -24.51
CA ALA A 227 21.26 -9.06 -25.87
C ALA A 227 22.40 -10.03 -26.19
N PHE A 228 22.44 -10.47 -27.44
CA PHE A 228 23.56 -11.23 -27.99
C PHE A 228 24.64 -10.33 -28.58
N GLU A 229 25.83 -10.88 -28.77
CA GLU A 229 26.94 -10.18 -29.45
C GLU A 229 26.59 -9.76 -30.89
N ASN A 230 25.69 -10.49 -31.55
CA ASN A 230 25.18 -10.16 -32.88
C ASN A 230 24.16 -9.01 -32.89
N GLY A 231 23.76 -8.50 -31.73
CA GLY A 231 22.81 -7.39 -31.55
C GLY A 231 21.35 -7.79 -31.42
N ALA A 232 21.01 -9.08 -31.60
CA ALA A 232 19.65 -9.57 -31.36
C ALA A 232 19.31 -9.51 -29.87
N MET A 233 18.08 -9.07 -29.56
CA MET A 233 17.63 -8.87 -28.18
C MET A 233 16.37 -9.66 -27.89
N PHE A 234 16.33 -10.22 -26.69
CA PHE A 234 15.28 -11.11 -26.23
C PHE A 234 14.91 -10.82 -24.79
N THR A 235 13.81 -11.43 -24.37
CA THR A 235 13.42 -11.46 -22.97
C THR A 235 12.82 -12.80 -22.58
N ARG A 236 12.87 -13.08 -21.28
CA ARG A 236 12.03 -14.07 -20.61
C ARG A 236 11.41 -13.44 -19.39
N THR A 237 10.22 -13.89 -19.04
CA THR A 237 9.57 -13.50 -17.78
C THR A 237 9.64 -14.63 -16.78
N TYR A 238 9.84 -14.30 -15.52
CA TYR A 238 9.71 -15.20 -14.39
C TYR A 238 8.44 -14.82 -13.64
N ASP A 239 7.54 -15.79 -13.50
CA ASP A 239 6.25 -15.59 -12.83
C ASP A 239 6.31 -15.84 -11.32
N ARG A 240 5.22 -15.50 -10.65
CA ARG A 240 5.09 -15.66 -9.19
C ARG A 240 5.06 -17.13 -8.75
N ALA A 241 4.70 -18.03 -9.65
CA ALA A 241 4.72 -19.48 -9.41
C ALA A 241 6.12 -20.08 -9.55
N GLY A 242 7.12 -19.26 -9.85
CA GLY A 242 8.52 -19.67 -9.90
C GLY A 242 8.95 -20.24 -11.25
N ASN A 243 8.23 -19.92 -12.34
CA ASN A 243 8.49 -20.49 -13.65
C ASN A 243 9.01 -19.44 -14.64
N TRP A 244 10.02 -19.83 -15.42
CA TRP A 244 10.49 -19.05 -16.56
C TRP A 244 9.59 -19.30 -17.78
N GLY A 245 9.11 -18.22 -18.38
CA GLY A 245 8.36 -18.21 -19.63
C GLY A 245 9.23 -18.47 -20.85
N ALA A 246 8.56 -18.50 -22.01
CA ALA A 246 9.20 -18.67 -23.30
C ALA A 246 10.10 -17.46 -23.65
N LYS A 247 11.13 -17.73 -24.46
CA LYS A 247 11.96 -16.70 -25.11
C LYS A 247 11.10 -15.88 -26.07
N GLN A 248 11.17 -14.56 -25.95
CA GLN A 248 10.44 -13.60 -26.79
C GLN A 248 11.43 -12.60 -27.38
N GLU A 249 11.25 -12.25 -28.66
CA GLU A 249 12.05 -11.25 -29.35
C GLU A 249 11.56 -9.84 -29.01
N LEU A 250 12.49 -8.89 -28.93
CA LEU A 250 12.16 -7.48 -28.69
C LEU A 250 12.04 -6.73 -30.02
N ALA A 251 11.00 -5.91 -30.15
CA ALA A 251 10.79 -5.05 -31.31
C ALA A 251 11.16 -3.59 -31.00
N GLY A 252 11.69 -2.85 -31.98
CA GLY A 252 11.98 -1.42 -31.87
C GLY A 252 13.25 -1.05 -31.09
N ILE A 253 13.83 -2.00 -30.35
CA ILE A 253 15.12 -1.89 -29.67
C ILE A 253 16.18 -2.77 -30.35
N ILE A 254 16.58 -2.41 -31.57
CA ILE A 254 17.62 -3.14 -32.31
C ILE A 254 18.87 -2.28 -32.45
N GLY A 255 19.98 -2.75 -31.87
CA GLY A 255 21.31 -2.22 -32.17
C GLY A 255 21.85 -2.90 -33.43
N LYS A 256 22.19 -2.14 -34.48
CA LYS A 256 22.93 -2.72 -35.61
C LYS A 256 24.38 -2.99 -35.17
N GLY A 257 24.76 -4.27 -35.06
CA GLY A 257 26.12 -4.74 -34.72
C GLY A 257 26.45 -4.77 -33.22
N PRO A 258 27.72 -4.81 -32.80
CA PRO A 258 28.18 -4.92 -31.38
C PRO A 258 27.87 -3.68 -30.51
N LYS A 259 26.83 -2.92 -30.86
CA LYS A 259 26.33 -1.69 -30.25
C LYS A 259 24.91 -1.86 -29.72
N GLY A 260 24.58 -3.03 -29.17
CA GLY A 260 23.28 -3.36 -28.57
C GLY A 260 23.35 -3.53 -27.05
N PHE A 261 24.23 -2.80 -26.36
CA PHE A 261 24.53 -3.05 -24.95
C PHE A 261 23.42 -2.53 -24.04
N LEU A 262 22.53 -3.41 -23.58
CA LEU A 262 21.61 -3.16 -22.49
C LEU A 262 22.35 -2.93 -21.17
N ASN A 263 21.95 -1.94 -20.37
CA ASN A 263 22.61 -1.66 -19.09
C ASN A 263 21.69 -1.60 -17.88
N SER A 264 20.61 -0.83 -17.97
CA SER A 264 19.73 -0.56 -16.84
C SER A 264 18.29 -0.48 -17.31
N ALA A 265 17.36 -0.85 -16.44
CA ALA A 265 15.94 -0.67 -16.65
C ALA A 265 15.30 -0.15 -15.37
N THR A 266 14.24 0.63 -15.53
CA THR A 266 13.41 1.12 -14.42
C THR A 266 11.97 1.28 -14.89
N MET A 267 11.05 1.54 -13.99
CA MET A 267 9.64 1.77 -14.33
C MET A 267 9.04 2.92 -13.54
N ILE A 268 8.07 3.59 -14.16
CA ILE A 268 7.20 4.59 -13.54
C ILE A 268 5.78 4.26 -13.98
N GLY A 269 4.88 4.12 -13.02
CA GLY A 269 3.50 3.70 -13.27
C GLY A 269 3.42 2.46 -14.18
N GLY A 270 2.71 2.58 -15.30
CA GLY A 270 2.53 1.51 -16.28
C GLY A 270 3.58 1.44 -17.39
N ARG A 271 4.72 2.13 -17.26
CA ARG A 271 5.74 2.22 -18.32
C ARG A 271 7.09 1.74 -17.81
N VAL A 272 7.77 0.95 -18.63
CA VAL A 272 9.15 0.50 -18.37
C VAL A 272 10.11 1.24 -19.32
N PHE A 273 11.28 1.59 -18.79
CA PHE A 273 12.37 2.22 -19.52
C PHE A 273 13.57 1.29 -19.51
N ILE A 274 14.33 1.27 -20.61
CA ILE A 274 15.58 0.52 -20.71
C ILE A 274 16.62 1.33 -21.47
N SER A 275 17.87 1.26 -21.03
CA SER A 275 18.99 1.88 -21.71
C SER A 275 19.73 0.86 -22.58
N SER A 276 20.09 1.29 -23.78
CA SER A 276 20.95 0.57 -24.72
C SER A 276 22.00 1.52 -25.30
N ASN A 277 23.26 1.37 -24.87
CA ASN A 277 24.30 2.39 -25.04
C ASN A 277 23.79 3.77 -24.54
N THR A 278 24.04 4.86 -25.28
CA THR A 278 23.60 6.22 -24.95
C THR A 278 22.13 6.50 -25.27
N ASN A 279 21.37 5.49 -25.70
CA ASN A 279 19.96 5.61 -26.03
C ASN A 279 19.12 5.02 -24.91
N THR A 280 17.98 5.65 -24.63
CA THR A 280 16.95 5.14 -23.74
C THR A 280 15.68 4.91 -24.54
N PHE A 281 15.01 3.81 -24.25
CA PHE A 281 13.77 3.38 -24.86
C PHE A 281 12.72 3.22 -23.78
N TYR A 282 11.45 3.32 -24.16
CA TYR A 282 10.33 3.03 -23.28
C TYR A 282 9.39 2.00 -23.91
N SER A 283 8.64 1.31 -23.07
CA SER A 283 7.62 0.35 -23.48
C SER A 283 6.43 0.38 -22.53
N ASN A 284 5.23 0.17 -23.07
CA ASN A 284 3.99 0.01 -22.32
C ASN A 284 3.55 -1.46 -22.21
N ASP A 285 4.28 -2.39 -22.84
CA ASP A 285 3.97 -3.83 -22.81
C ASP A 285 5.19 -4.72 -22.48
N GLY A 286 6.39 -4.13 -22.45
CA GLY A 286 7.65 -4.79 -22.18
C GLY A 286 8.26 -5.51 -23.39
N LEU A 287 7.64 -5.46 -24.58
CA LEU A 287 8.09 -6.17 -25.79
C LEU A 287 8.34 -5.25 -26.97
N HIS A 288 7.49 -4.23 -27.16
CA HIS A 288 7.63 -3.22 -28.20
C HIS A 288 8.20 -1.95 -27.59
N TRP A 289 9.32 -1.49 -28.14
CA TRP A 289 10.10 -0.40 -27.59
C TRP A 289 10.16 0.78 -28.54
N ASP A 290 9.88 1.96 -28.03
CA ASP A 290 10.00 3.21 -28.75
C ASP A 290 11.20 4.01 -28.24
N PRO A 291 11.95 4.70 -29.12
CA PRO A 291 12.99 5.62 -28.69
C PRO A 291 12.42 6.70 -27.75
N TYR A 292 13.06 6.90 -26.60
CA TYR A 292 12.68 7.91 -25.62
C TYR A 292 13.61 9.11 -25.67
N PHE A 293 14.90 8.86 -25.48
CA PHE A 293 15.94 9.89 -25.38
C PHE A 293 17.26 9.35 -25.93
N SER A 294 18.05 10.23 -26.54
CA SER A 294 19.41 9.92 -26.98
C SER A 294 20.30 11.11 -26.68
N ARG A 295 21.46 10.84 -26.08
CA ARG A 295 22.49 11.85 -25.89
C ARG A 295 23.55 11.72 -26.98
N ASN A 296 23.66 12.74 -27.83
CA ASN A 296 24.70 12.81 -28.85
C ASN A 296 26.03 13.24 -28.20
N LEU A 297 26.99 12.32 -28.15
CA LEU A 297 28.34 12.57 -27.66
C LEU A 297 29.28 12.67 -28.86
N ALA A 298 29.85 13.85 -29.10
CA ALA A 298 30.80 14.07 -30.19
C ALA A 298 32.16 13.43 -29.84
N GLY A 299 32.59 12.41 -30.60
CA GLY A 299 33.88 11.71 -30.39
C GLY A 299 33.76 10.27 -29.88
N LYS A 300 34.90 9.59 -29.71
CA LYS A 300 35.01 8.13 -29.47
C LYS A 300 34.18 7.66 -28.26
N GLY A 301 33.15 6.84 -28.54
CA GLY A 301 32.56 5.84 -27.64
C GLY A 301 31.49 6.37 -26.68
N GLY A 302 30.23 6.39 -27.12
CA GLY A 302 29.11 6.59 -26.21
C GLY A 302 28.97 5.39 -25.26
N PHE A 303 29.08 5.64 -23.95
CA PHE A 303 28.92 4.62 -22.92
C PHE A 303 27.44 4.39 -22.58
N PRO A 304 27.07 3.20 -22.10
CA PRO A 304 25.71 2.94 -21.65
C PRO A 304 25.25 3.86 -20.53
N SER A 305 23.99 4.28 -20.56
CA SER A 305 23.40 5.13 -19.50
C SER A 305 22.87 4.29 -18.33
N GLY A 306 23.10 4.74 -17.10
CA GLY A 306 22.38 4.28 -15.91
C GLY A 306 20.98 4.89 -15.85
N LEU A 307 19.99 4.11 -15.44
CA LEU A 307 18.61 4.60 -15.25
C LEU A 307 18.24 4.53 -13.78
N GLY A 308 17.51 5.55 -13.31
CA GLY A 308 16.93 5.57 -11.97
C GLY A 308 15.66 6.42 -11.93
N VAL A 309 15.01 6.44 -10.77
CA VAL A 309 13.80 7.25 -10.54
C VAL A 309 14.00 8.06 -9.27
N SER A 310 13.58 9.32 -9.33
CA SER A 310 13.37 10.14 -8.13
C SER A 310 11.91 10.02 -7.70
N TYR A 311 11.69 9.51 -6.49
CA TYR A 311 10.38 9.47 -5.85
C TYR A 311 10.15 10.67 -4.92
N ALA A 312 10.97 11.72 -4.99
CA ALA A 312 10.79 12.90 -4.14
C ALA A 312 9.44 13.57 -4.44
N ILE A 313 8.68 13.90 -3.38
CA ILE A 313 7.46 14.70 -3.52
C ILE A 313 7.85 16.16 -3.83
N THR A 314 7.18 16.75 -4.83
CA THR A 314 7.48 18.10 -5.30
C THR A 314 6.32 19.07 -5.05
N ALA A 315 6.59 20.38 -5.14
CA ALA A 315 5.53 21.38 -5.11
C ALA A 315 4.51 21.17 -6.24
N SER A 316 4.98 20.70 -7.41
CA SER A 316 4.11 20.41 -8.55
C SER A 316 3.10 19.32 -8.20
N ASP A 317 3.46 18.30 -7.43
CA ASP A 317 2.55 17.21 -7.04
C ASP A 317 1.32 17.75 -6.30
N LEU A 318 1.50 18.85 -5.55
CA LEU A 318 0.46 19.47 -4.73
C LEU A 318 -0.42 20.45 -5.53
N THR A 319 0.11 21.04 -6.61
CA THR A 319 -0.53 22.14 -7.35
C THR A 319 -0.89 21.80 -8.79
N VAL A 320 -0.44 20.66 -9.32
CA VAL A 320 -0.73 20.26 -10.69
C VAL A 320 -2.21 19.92 -10.85
N ASP A 321 -2.78 20.35 -11.96
CA ASP A 321 -4.11 19.93 -12.36
C ASP A 321 -4.11 18.44 -12.71
N ASN A 322 -5.21 17.77 -12.39
CA ASN A 322 -5.42 16.36 -12.70
C ASN A 322 -4.37 15.41 -12.07
N PRO A 323 -4.08 15.48 -10.76
CA PRO A 323 -3.17 14.54 -10.13
C PRO A 323 -3.68 13.11 -10.34
N GLN A 324 -2.87 12.26 -10.98
CA GLN A 324 -3.24 10.88 -11.27
C GLN A 324 -2.94 9.97 -10.08
N LEU A 325 -3.83 9.01 -9.86
CA LEU A 325 -3.57 7.92 -8.92
C LEU A 325 -2.35 7.13 -9.43
N PRO A 326 -1.29 6.94 -8.62
CA PRO A 326 -0.10 6.21 -9.05
C PRO A 326 -0.45 4.77 -9.46
N ALA A 327 -0.16 4.37 -10.70
CA ALA A 327 -0.59 3.08 -11.23
C ALA A 327 0.20 1.87 -10.67
N ASP A 328 1.49 2.06 -10.43
CA ASP A 328 2.37 1.07 -9.85
C ASP A 328 3.63 1.73 -9.28
N LEU A 329 4.46 0.94 -8.62
CA LEU A 329 5.72 1.35 -8.04
C LEU A 329 6.80 0.30 -8.35
N ALA A 330 8.05 0.71 -8.51
CA ALA A 330 9.15 -0.23 -8.68
C ALA A 330 9.33 -1.11 -7.43
N THR A 331 9.98 -2.26 -7.60
CA THR A 331 10.41 -3.11 -6.47
C THR A 331 11.79 -2.70 -5.97
N GLY A 332 12.11 -3.09 -4.74
CA GLY A 332 13.40 -2.79 -4.13
C GLY A 332 13.55 -1.30 -3.81
N LEU A 333 12.66 -0.81 -2.95
CA LEU A 333 12.58 0.59 -2.51
C LEU A 333 12.64 0.71 -0.99
N SER A 334 12.84 1.93 -0.52
CA SER A 334 12.86 2.27 0.91
C SER A 334 11.45 2.62 1.44
N HIS A 335 11.31 2.72 2.76
CA HIS A 335 10.02 3.02 3.38
C HIS A 335 9.56 4.45 3.06
N THR A 336 10.53 5.35 2.90
CA THR A 336 10.32 6.71 2.43
C THR A 336 9.63 6.74 1.06
N ASP A 337 10.03 5.86 0.13
CA ASP A 337 9.42 5.79 -1.20
C ASP A 337 7.97 5.30 -1.12
N TYR A 338 7.68 4.33 -0.24
CA TYR A 338 6.30 3.90 0.07
C TYR A 338 5.46 5.02 0.68
N ALA A 339 6.04 5.81 1.58
CA ALA A 339 5.36 6.95 2.19
C ALA A 339 5.05 8.04 1.16
N THR A 340 5.95 8.29 0.19
CA THR A 340 5.65 9.21 -0.91
C THR A 340 4.56 8.66 -1.84
N PHE A 341 4.57 7.37 -2.16
CA PHE A 341 3.48 6.73 -2.91
C PHE A 341 2.13 6.90 -2.21
N ALA A 342 2.10 6.73 -0.88
CA ALA A 342 0.90 6.95 -0.06
C ALA A 342 0.41 8.40 -0.14
N TRP A 343 1.30 9.39 -0.01
CA TRP A 343 0.96 10.81 -0.18
C TRP A 343 0.42 11.13 -1.57
N ARG A 344 1.03 10.60 -2.64
CA ARG A 344 0.52 10.78 -4.01
C ARG A 344 -0.86 10.16 -4.21
N SER A 345 -1.10 9.01 -3.60
CA SER A 345 -2.43 8.40 -3.59
C SER A 345 -3.45 9.30 -2.87
N PHE A 346 -3.08 9.87 -1.72
CA PHE A 346 -3.93 10.81 -0.99
C PHE A 346 -4.23 12.09 -1.79
N ILE A 347 -3.21 12.68 -2.41
CA ILE A 347 -3.32 13.86 -3.28
C ILE A 347 -4.30 13.61 -4.42
N ALA A 348 -4.11 12.51 -5.16
CA ALA A 348 -4.98 12.17 -6.29
C ALA A 348 -6.43 11.90 -5.86
N LEU A 349 -6.62 11.11 -4.80
CA LEU A 349 -7.94 10.74 -4.30
C LEU A 349 -8.72 11.93 -3.73
N ASN A 350 -8.02 12.92 -3.18
CA ASN A 350 -8.61 14.13 -2.63
C ASN A 350 -8.67 15.30 -3.64
N ASN A 351 -8.38 15.06 -4.92
CA ASN A 351 -8.79 16.00 -5.97
C ASN A 351 -10.32 16.02 -6.11
N ALA A 352 -10.89 17.11 -6.63
CA ALA A 352 -12.31 17.16 -6.96
C ALA A 352 -12.67 16.10 -8.00
N ALA A 353 -13.87 15.50 -7.90
CA ALA A 353 -14.39 14.62 -8.94
C ALA A 353 -14.81 15.42 -10.18
N ASN A 354 -14.65 14.81 -11.35
CA ASN A 354 -15.03 15.42 -12.62
C ASN A 354 -16.56 15.57 -12.72
N THR A 355 -17.01 16.67 -13.32
CA THR A 355 -18.43 17.01 -13.51
C THR A 355 -18.82 16.95 -14.99
N PRO A 356 -20.08 16.67 -15.35
CA PRO A 356 -21.24 16.48 -14.48
C PRO A 356 -21.26 15.10 -13.78
N LEU A 357 -21.72 15.09 -12.53
CA LEU A 357 -22.02 13.87 -11.79
C LEU A 357 -23.49 13.48 -12.00
N PRO A 358 -23.85 12.19 -11.99
CA PRO A 358 -23.01 11.01 -11.70
C PRO A 358 -22.26 10.44 -12.91
N ALA A 359 -22.37 11.06 -14.11
CA ALA A 359 -21.79 10.52 -15.33
C ALA A 359 -20.26 10.28 -15.25
N ASN A 360 -19.56 11.14 -14.50
CA ASN A 360 -18.10 11.09 -14.34
C ASN A 360 -17.66 10.66 -12.94
N ARG A 361 -18.47 9.90 -12.20
CA ARG A 361 -18.05 9.31 -10.91
C ARG A 361 -16.76 8.52 -11.07
N GLY A 362 -15.90 8.54 -10.05
CA GLY A 362 -14.64 7.79 -10.06
C GLY A 362 -13.60 8.32 -11.04
N VAL A 363 -13.81 9.51 -11.62
CA VAL A 363 -12.86 10.20 -12.49
C VAL A 363 -12.48 11.53 -11.85
N GLY A 364 -11.17 11.78 -11.69
CA GLY A 364 -10.66 13.04 -11.14
C GLY A 364 -10.93 14.21 -12.09
N ASN A 365 -11.17 15.40 -11.55
CA ASN A 365 -11.39 16.61 -12.34
C ASN A 365 -10.07 17.04 -13.00
N PRO A 366 -10.00 17.10 -14.34
CA PRO A 366 -8.77 17.43 -15.04
C PRO A 366 -8.36 18.90 -14.94
N ARG A 367 -9.19 19.76 -14.34
CA ARG A 367 -8.97 21.21 -14.16
C ARG A 367 -8.94 21.61 -12.69
N SER A 368 -8.60 20.66 -11.82
CA SER A 368 -8.49 20.88 -10.39
C SER A 368 -7.23 20.21 -9.89
N SER A 369 -6.61 20.86 -8.90
CA SER A 369 -5.47 20.35 -8.17
C SER A 369 -5.86 19.91 -6.75
N PHE A 370 -4.91 19.27 -6.07
CA PHE A 370 -5.03 19.00 -4.63
C PHE A 370 -5.09 20.31 -3.82
N ALA A 371 -4.31 21.33 -4.20
CA ALA A 371 -4.39 22.65 -3.57
C ALA A 371 -5.80 23.24 -3.64
N ASP A 372 -6.46 23.18 -4.81
CA ASP A 372 -7.81 23.75 -5.01
C ASP A 372 -8.86 23.10 -4.12
N SER A 373 -8.85 21.76 -4.05
CA SER A 373 -9.80 20.99 -3.23
C SER A 373 -9.71 21.31 -1.73
N GLY A 374 -8.56 21.83 -1.27
CA GLY A 374 -8.32 22.12 0.13
C GLY A 374 -8.68 23.54 0.56
N LYS A 375 -8.94 24.46 -0.37
CA LYS A 375 -9.13 25.90 -0.10
C LYS A 375 -10.31 26.22 0.82
N VAL A 376 -11.28 25.30 0.92
CA VAL A 376 -12.49 25.43 1.73
C VAL A 376 -12.81 24.11 2.42
N SER A 377 -13.38 24.17 3.62
CA SER A 377 -13.80 22.98 4.36
C SER A 377 -14.84 22.14 3.63
N HIS A 378 -15.81 22.77 2.99
CA HIS A 378 -16.83 22.06 2.21
C HIS A 378 -16.53 22.28 0.73
N SER A 379 -16.00 21.25 0.07
CA SER A 379 -15.64 21.33 -1.35
C SER A 379 -16.90 21.59 -2.20
N PRO A 380 -16.85 22.48 -3.22
CA PRO A 380 -17.98 22.74 -4.11
C PRO A 380 -18.45 21.52 -4.93
N SER A 381 -17.57 20.54 -5.11
CA SER A 381 -17.84 19.24 -5.74
C SER A 381 -17.29 18.14 -4.84
N PRO A 382 -17.94 16.96 -4.75
CA PRO A 382 -17.37 15.82 -4.04
C PRO A 382 -15.95 15.51 -4.53
N LEU A 383 -15.08 15.08 -3.61
CA LEU A 383 -13.76 14.59 -3.95
C LEU A 383 -13.86 13.26 -4.71
N LEU A 384 -12.80 12.91 -5.45
CA LEU A 384 -12.75 11.71 -6.29
C LEU A 384 -13.14 10.47 -5.49
N TRP A 385 -12.50 10.22 -4.35
CA TRP A 385 -12.80 9.05 -3.53
C TRP A 385 -14.23 9.05 -2.97
N GLN A 386 -14.80 10.22 -2.66
CA GLN A 386 -16.18 10.31 -2.16
C GLN A 386 -17.16 9.79 -3.21
N THR A 387 -16.86 9.95 -4.49
CA THR A 387 -17.71 9.43 -5.57
C THR A 387 -17.57 7.92 -5.84
N PHE A 388 -16.66 7.22 -5.17
CA PHE A 388 -16.57 5.76 -5.24
C PHE A 388 -17.84 5.08 -4.70
N ALA A 389 -18.07 3.83 -5.13
CA ALA A 389 -19.24 3.07 -4.73
C ALA A 389 -19.14 2.73 -3.24
N HIS A 390 -20.14 3.12 -2.47
CA HIS A 390 -20.30 2.67 -1.08
C HIS A 390 -20.45 1.15 -1.01
N ARG A 391 -20.11 0.51 0.12
CA ARG A 391 -20.21 -0.95 0.28
C ARG A 391 -21.60 -1.52 -0.07
N THR A 392 -22.67 -0.79 0.20
CA THR A 392 -24.06 -1.19 -0.16
C THR A 392 -24.40 -0.89 -1.62
N GLU A 393 -23.67 0.00 -2.30
CA GLU A 393 -23.77 0.12 -3.75
C GLU A 393 -23.03 -1.05 -4.42
N LEU A 394 -21.89 -1.47 -3.86
CA LEU A 394 -21.12 -2.62 -4.31
C LEU A 394 -21.91 -3.93 -4.12
N PHE A 395 -22.58 -4.10 -2.98
CA PHE A 395 -23.42 -5.26 -2.69
C PHE A 395 -24.81 -4.82 -2.20
N PRO A 396 -25.73 -4.44 -3.12
CA PRO A 396 -27.03 -3.93 -2.77
C PRO A 396 -27.94 -5.00 -2.17
N GLY A 397 -28.75 -4.62 -1.19
CA GLY A 397 -29.82 -5.49 -0.67
C GLY A 397 -30.86 -5.78 -1.75
N LEU A 398 -30.88 -7.01 -2.27
CA LEU A 398 -31.78 -7.42 -3.36
C LEU A 398 -33.09 -8.05 -2.84
N ALA A 399 -34.23 -7.53 -3.30
CA ALA A 399 -35.48 -8.29 -3.37
C ALA A 399 -35.55 -8.99 -4.75
N LEU A 400 -34.84 -10.13 -4.89
CA LEU A 400 -34.93 -11.04 -6.05
C LEU A 400 -34.89 -10.36 -7.44
N GLY A 401 -33.69 -10.11 -7.97
CA GLY A 401 -33.54 -9.66 -9.37
C GLY A 401 -32.11 -9.33 -9.82
N LYS A 402 -31.51 -10.25 -10.58
CA LYS A 402 -30.41 -10.07 -11.56
C LYS A 402 -28.97 -9.73 -11.11
N ASN A 403 -28.52 -10.18 -9.95
CA ASN A 403 -27.16 -10.71 -9.80
C ASN A 403 -27.22 -11.91 -8.85
N HIS A 404 -26.96 -13.13 -9.33
CA HIS A 404 -27.14 -14.36 -8.53
C HIS A 404 -26.15 -14.48 -7.37
N VAL A 405 -25.06 -13.70 -7.42
CA VAL A 405 -24.02 -13.66 -6.39
C VAL A 405 -24.22 -12.47 -5.45
N GLY A 406 -24.97 -11.45 -5.85
CA GLY A 406 -25.23 -10.27 -5.02
C GLY A 406 -24.39 -9.03 -5.36
N GLY A 407 -23.60 -9.09 -6.43
CA GLY A 407 -22.91 -7.92 -6.98
C GLY A 407 -23.88 -6.85 -7.49
N PRO A 408 -23.36 -5.67 -7.87
CA PRO A 408 -24.19 -4.57 -8.31
C PRO A 408 -24.81 -4.87 -9.68
N THR A 409 -25.98 -4.28 -9.95
CA THR A 409 -26.71 -4.45 -11.23
C THR A 409 -26.74 -3.17 -12.06
N ARG A 410 -26.49 -2.02 -11.43
CA ARG A 410 -26.51 -0.70 -12.07
C ARG A 410 -25.14 -0.36 -12.65
N PRO A 411 -25.05 0.43 -13.73
CA PRO A 411 -23.77 1.02 -14.15
C PRO A 411 -23.15 1.84 -13.01
N PHE A 412 -21.81 1.83 -12.90
CA PHE A 412 -21.11 2.62 -11.88
C PHE A 412 -21.45 4.12 -11.94
N ALA A 413 -21.58 4.66 -13.16
CA ALA A 413 -21.96 6.06 -13.44
C ALA A 413 -23.45 6.37 -13.18
N SER A 414 -24.02 5.80 -12.12
CA SER A 414 -25.39 6.04 -11.67
C SER A 414 -25.39 6.82 -10.35
N SER A 415 -26.50 7.51 -10.04
CA SER A 415 -26.69 8.14 -8.73
C SER A 415 -26.58 7.11 -7.60
N PRO A 416 -25.99 7.48 -6.45
CA PRO A 416 -25.84 6.57 -5.32
C PRO A 416 -27.19 6.02 -4.86
N GLN A 417 -27.20 4.75 -4.46
CA GLN A 417 -28.36 4.10 -3.85
C GLN A 417 -27.90 3.21 -2.70
N TYR A 418 -28.54 3.38 -1.56
CA TYR A 418 -28.23 2.64 -0.35
C TYR A 418 -29.40 1.71 -0.04
N SER A 419 -29.15 0.41 -0.16
CA SER A 419 -30.15 -0.62 0.10
C SER A 419 -29.59 -1.71 0.99
N TYR A 420 -30.47 -2.28 1.79
CA TYR A 420 -30.14 -3.25 2.84
C TYR A 420 -31.16 -4.39 2.81
N THR A 421 -30.75 -5.61 3.14
CA THR A 421 -31.59 -6.81 2.94
C THR A 421 -32.80 -6.83 3.88
N ASP A 422 -32.69 -6.29 5.11
CA ASP A 422 -33.79 -6.18 6.09
C ASP A 422 -34.81 -5.07 5.75
N PHE A 423 -34.51 -4.25 4.73
CA PHE A 423 -35.34 -3.14 4.23
C PHE A 423 -35.64 -3.37 2.75
N SER A 424 -36.11 -4.58 2.45
CA SER A 424 -36.50 -5.03 1.12
C SER A 424 -38.01 -5.30 1.05
N LYS A 425 -38.56 -5.48 -0.17
CA LYS A 425 -39.98 -5.85 -0.42
C LYS A 425 -41.04 -4.92 0.22
N GLY A 426 -40.87 -3.61 0.04
CA GLY A 426 -41.86 -2.60 0.48
C GLY A 426 -41.60 -2.00 1.87
N LYS A 427 -40.63 -2.52 2.63
CA LYS A 427 -40.10 -1.88 3.83
C LYS A 427 -38.95 -0.94 3.42
N VAL A 428 -39.18 0.37 3.48
CA VAL A 428 -38.16 1.40 3.17
C VAL A 428 -37.65 2.05 4.45
N ILE A 429 -36.39 2.48 4.46
CA ILE A 429 -35.87 3.32 5.55
C ILE A 429 -36.48 4.72 5.37
N PRO A 430 -37.28 5.22 6.34
CA PRO A 430 -37.84 6.57 6.26
C PRO A 430 -36.74 7.63 6.29
N LEU A 431 -36.95 8.70 5.53
CA LEU A 431 -36.14 9.91 5.56
C LEU A 431 -36.73 10.90 6.57
N ALA A 432 -35.86 11.53 7.37
CA ALA A 432 -36.23 12.71 8.14
C ALA A 432 -36.69 13.85 7.21
N PRO A 433 -37.48 14.82 7.70
CA PRO A 433 -37.93 15.95 6.89
C PRO A 433 -36.75 16.67 6.21
N GLY A 434 -36.80 16.81 4.88
CA GLY A 434 -35.76 17.46 4.08
C GLY A 434 -34.53 16.59 3.77
N ALA A 435 -34.44 15.37 4.30
CA ALA A 435 -33.33 14.46 4.00
C ALA A 435 -33.51 13.76 2.64
N SER A 436 -32.38 13.33 2.08
CA SER A 436 -32.27 12.61 0.81
C SER A 436 -31.15 11.57 0.87
N PHE A 437 -31.29 10.50 0.08
CA PHE A 437 -30.20 9.55 -0.16
C PHE A 437 -29.26 9.97 -1.30
N ASN A 438 -29.51 11.12 -1.95
CA ASN A 438 -28.70 11.64 -3.05
C ASN A 438 -27.42 12.35 -2.59
N HIS A 439 -26.75 11.81 -1.57
CA HIS A 439 -25.42 12.23 -1.14
C HIS A 439 -24.44 11.11 -1.42
N TYR A 440 -23.16 11.43 -1.58
CA TYR A 440 -22.15 10.43 -1.89
C TYR A 440 -21.61 9.71 -0.66
N ASN A 441 -21.62 10.37 0.51
CA ASN A 441 -21.12 9.82 1.76
C ASN A 441 -22.27 9.26 2.59
N ASN A 442 -22.16 8.00 3.00
CA ASN A 442 -23.20 7.28 3.73
C ASN A 442 -22.56 6.56 4.91
N LEU A 443 -22.77 7.10 6.10
CA LEU A 443 -22.13 6.63 7.33
C LEU A 443 -23.04 5.58 7.99
N ASP A 444 -22.96 4.35 7.48
CA ASP A 444 -23.79 3.22 7.92
C ASP A 444 -23.09 2.30 8.93
N GLU A 445 -21.92 2.69 9.41
CA GLU A 445 -21.15 2.04 10.47
C GLU A 445 -21.00 3.00 11.66
N ALA A 446 -21.61 2.69 12.80
CA ALA A 446 -21.49 3.46 14.03
C ALA A 446 -20.49 2.82 15.01
N THR A 447 -19.94 1.67 14.63
CA THR A 447 -18.92 0.95 15.37
C THR A 447 -17.79 0.54 14.44
N GLN A 448 -16.58 0.56 14.97
CA GLN A 448 -15.40 0.02 14.31
C GLN A 448 -15.54 -1.49 14.23
N ILE A 449 -16.01 -1.98 13.08
CA ILE A 449 -16.30 -3.40 12.79
C ILE A 449 -17.15 -4.07 13.90
N GLY A 450 -18.05 -3.38 14.59
CA GLY A 450 -18.78 -3.98 15.72
C GLY A 450 -17.93 -4.32 16.96
N GLN A 451 -16.65 -3.95 17.00
CA GLN A 451 -15.78 -4.16 18.16
C GLN A 451 -15.79 -2.96 19.11
N ASN A 452 -15.68 -1.74 18.59
CA ASN A 452 -15.56 -0.52 19.40
C ASN A 452 -16.52 0.58 18.95
N ALA A 453 -17.21 1.23 19.89
CA ALA A 453 -17.87 2.51 19.66
C ALA A 453 -16.96 3.63 20.16
N ILE A 454 -16.61 4.60 19.31
CA ILE A 454 -15.59 5.62 19.59
C ILE A 454 -16.24 7.00 19.72
N PHE A 455 -15.83 7.78 20.72
CA PHE A 455 -16.44 9.05 21.06
C PHE A 455 -15.40 10.15 21.32
N PHE A 456 -15.66 11.34 20.79
CA PHE A 456 -15.03 12.59 21.17
C PHE A 456 -15.84 13.28 22.26
N PRO A 457 -15.25 13.53 23.43
CA PRO A 457 -15.83 14.42 24.43
C PRO A 457 -16.28 15.75 23.82
N VAL A 458 -17.55 16.14 24.02
CA VAL A 458 -18.01 17.50 23.67
C VAL A 458 -17.44 18.55 24.63
N ASN A 459 -17.09 18.15 25.85
CA ASN A 459 -16.38 18.95 26.86
C ASN A 459 -15.02 18.32 27.16
N PRO A 460 -14.05 18.40 26.23
CA PRO A 460 -12.76 17.72 26.36
C PRO A 460 -11.98 18.19 27.60
N PRO A 461 -11.19 17.30 28.24
CA PRO A 461 -10.99 15.88 27.89
C PRO A 461 -11.99 14.93 28.56
N ARG A 462 -13.11 15.43 29.10
CA ARG A 462 -13.97 14.66 30.00
C ARG A 462 -15.12 14.01 29.24
N ALA A 463 -15.18 12.69 29.27
CA ALA A 463 -16.33 11.93 28.78
C ALA A 463 -17.63 12.43 29.44
N ALA A 464 -18.70 12.51 28.65
CA ALA A 464 -19.99 12.99 29.11
C ALA A 464 -20.56 12.11 30.23
N MET A 465 -21.23 12.76 31.18
CA MET A 465 -21.90 12.11 32.31
C MET A 465 -23.35 12.56 32.43
N LYS A 466 -24.21 11.68 32.93
CA LYS A 466 -25.57 11.97 33.38
C LYS A 466 -25.68 11.59 34.86
N GLY A 467 -25.59 12.58 35.74
CA GLY A 467 -25.45 12.33 37.17
C GLY A 467 -24.09 11.69 37.47
N ARG A 468 -24.10 10.45 37.99
CA ARG A 468 -22.86 9.68 38.30
C ARG A 468 -22.50 8.66 37.22
N ASP A 469 -23.34 8.50 36.21
CA ASP A 469 -23.16 7.51 35.15
C ASP A 469 -22.55 8.18 33.92
N TYR A 470 -21.70 7.45 33.20
CA TYR A 470 -21.26 7.86 31.88
C TYR A 470 -22.44 7.87 30.91
N ALA A 471 -22.44 8.83 29.99
CA ALA A 471 -23.44 8.96 28.94
C ALA A 471 -22.77 9.17 27.58
N PRO A 472 -22.07 8.16 27.02
CA PRO A 472 -21.29 8.33 25.79
C PRO A 472 -22.09 8.83 24.60
N SER A 473 -23.39 8.51 24.51
CA SER A 473 -24.28 9.02 23.47
C SER A 473 -24.51 10.55 23.51
N ASN A 474 -24.06 11.25 24.56
CA ASN A 474 -24.05 12.71 24.63
C ASN A 474 -22.74 13.32 24.12
N ASP A 475 -21.73 12.49 23.84
CA ASP A 475 -20.48 12.88 23.18
C ASP A 475 -20.57 12.64 21.67
N SER A 476 -19.66 13.24 20.91
CA SER A 476 -19.62 13.11 19.45
C SER A 476 -19.12 11.72 19.07
N GLN A 477 -20.00 10.85 18.57
CA GLN A 477 -19.60 9.53 18.06
C GLN A 477 -18.83 9.65 16.73
N ILE A 478 -17.85 8.78 16.55
CA ILE A 478 -17.18 8.57 15.26
C ILE A 478 -17.94 7.54 14.45
N LEU A 479 -18.25 7.89 13.21
CA LEU A 479 -18.94 7.03 12.26
C LEU A 479 -18.03 6.71 11.08
N PHE A 480 -18.29 5.59 10.40
CA PHE A 480 -17.47 5.09 9.32
C PHE A 480 -18.27 4.81 8.06
N GLU A 481 -17.55 4.78 6.95
CA GLU A 481 -18.03 4.24 5.69
C GLU A 481 -16.88 3.50 5.00
N ALA A 482 -17.23 2.55 4.14
CA ALA A 482 -16.29 1.85 3.27
C ALA A 482 -16.74 1.98 1.81
N LYS A 483 -15.76 2.23 0.93
CA LYS A 483 -15.98 2.50 -0.49
C LYS A 483 -14.99 1.72 -1.35
N ALA A 484 -15.44 1.36 -2.55
CA ALA A 484 -14.66 0.64 -3.53
C ALA A 484 -14.67 1.39 -4.87
N ASN A 485 -13.49 1.44 -5.50
CA ASN A 485 -13.32 2.14 -6.77
C ASN A 485 -14.02 1.39 -7.94
N PRO A 486 -14.09 2.00 -9.15
CA PRO A 486 -14.72 1.37 -10.30
C PRO A 486 -14.16 -0.02 -10.66
N VAL A 487 -12.88 -0.27 -10.43
CA VAL A 487 -12.23 -1.57 -10.73
C VAL A 487 -12.87 -2.70 -9.92
N ILE A 488 -13.03 -2.52 -8.61
CA ILE A 488 -13.67 -3.50 -7.74
C ILE A 488 -15.17 -3.62 -8.05
N TYR A 489 -15.83 -2.50 -8.31
CA TYR A 489 -17.25 -2.48 -8.66
C TYR A 489 -17.54 -3.31 -9.91
N GLU A 490 -16.74 -3.12 -10.96
CA GLU A 490 -16.87 -3.86 -12.22
C GLU A 490 -16.49 -5.34 -12.08
N TYR A 491 -15.48 -5.65 -11.25
CA TYR A 491 -15.19 -7.03 -10.89
C TYR A 491 -16.40 -7.69 -10.22
N ALA A 492 -16.98 -7.07 -9.19
CA ALA A 492 -18.16 -7.60 -8.48
C ALA A 492 -19.38 -7.70 -9.41
N ARG A 493 -19.59 -6.74 -10.31
CA ARG A 493 -20.67 -6.74 -11.30
C ARG A 493 -20.57 -7.93 -12.25
N GLY A 494 -19.35 -8.31 -12.64
CA GLY A 494 -19.07 -9.39 -13.56
C GLY A 494 -19.10 -10.80 -12.96
N LEU A 495 -19.31 -10.95 -11.64
CA LEU A 495 -19.36 -12.27 -11.01
C LEU A 495 -20.68 -13.00 -11.28
N ASP A 496 -20.59 -14.16 -11.95
CA ASP A 496 -21.72 -15.07 -12.17
C ASP A 496 -21.91 -16.08 -11.02
N ARG A 497 -20.83 -16.39 -10.30
CA ARG A 497 -20.80 -17.23 -9.08
C ARG A 497 -19.75 -16.71 -8.11
N TYR A 498 -19.92 -16.98 -6.82
CA TYR A 498 -18.86 -16.72 -5.83
C TYR A 498 -17.66 -17.64 -6.13
N PRO A 499 -16.47 -17.10 -6.43
CA PRO A 499 -15.31 -17.92 -6.73
C PRO A 499 -14.77 -18.60 -5.47
N PRO A 500 -13.98 -19.68 -5.60
CA PRO A 500 -13.32 -20.29 -4.44
C PRO A 500 -12.46 -19.28 -3.67
N HIS A 501 -11.85 -18.35 -4.42
CA HIS A 501 -10.98 -17.29 -3.92
C HIS A 501 -11.25 -16.01 -4.71
N ILE A 502 -11.40 -14.88 -4.01
CA ILE A 502 -11.43 -13.55 -4.62
C ILE A 502 -10.00 -13.12 -4.89
N VAL A 503 -9.74 -12.75 -6.14
CA VAL A 503 -8.48 -12.17 -6.59
C VAL A 503 -8.83 -10.90 -7.33
N LEU A 504 -8.68 -9.77 -6.64
CA LEU A 504 -9.05 -8.48 -7.18
C LEU A 504 -8.09 -8.07 -8.32
N PRO A 505 -8.58 -7.39 -9.37
CA PRO A 505 -7.72 -6.91 -10.46
C PRO A 505 -6.68 -5.89 -9.97
N ASP A 506 -5.63 -5.67 -10.77
CA ASP A 506 -4.71 -4.55 -10.54
C ASP A 506 -5.46 -3.22 -10.68
N GLY A 507 -5.07 -2.22 -9.88
CA GLY A 507 -5.80 -0.97 -9.74
C GLY A 507 -7.03 -1.06 -8.83
N ALA A 508 -7.29 -2.21 -8.20
CA ALA A 508 -8.31 -2.32 -7.16
C ALA A 508 -7.94 -1.41 -5.97
N LEU A 509 -8.88 -0.56 -5.58
CA LEU A 509 -8.67 0.38 -4.48
C LEU A 509 -9.91 0.46 -3.58
N GLU A 510 -9.68 0.32 -2.27
CA GLU A 510 -10.69 0.53 -1.23
C GLU A 510 -10.32 1.71 -0.34
N VAL A 511 -11.35 2.40 0.15
CA VAL A 511 -11.23 3.48 1.10
C VAL A 511 -12.12 3.19 2.31
N LYS A 512 -11.57 3.35 3.51
CA LYS A 512 -12.38 3.43 4.74
C LYS A 512 -12.16 4.79 5.38
N ALA A 513 -13.24 5.51 5.63
CA ALA A 513 -13.18 6.85 6.20
C ALA A 513 -13.82 6.87 7.60
N ALA A 514 -13.29 7.70 8.49
CA ALA A 514 -13.89 7.99 9.79
C ALA A 514 -14.27 9.47 9.88
N TRP A 515 -15.41 9.74 10.48
CA TRP A 515 -16.07 11.02 10.45
C TRP A 515 -16.56 11.43 11.85
N ARG A 516 -16.39 12.71 12.17
CA ARG A 516 -16.87 13.35 13.42
C ARG A 516 -17.97 14.35 13.10
N LYS A 517 -19.03 14.41 13.91
CA LYS A 517 -20.12 15.36 13.71
C LYS A 517 -19.61 16.81 13.80
N LEU A 518 -19.89 17.63 12.77
CA LEU A 518 -19.33 18.98 12.67
C LEU A 518 -19.89 19.93 13.74
N ALA A 519 -21.16 19.75 14.11
CA ALA A 519 -21.82 20.56 15.13
C ALA A 519 -21.11 20.50 16.49
N ASP A 520 -20.45 19.38 16.77
CA ASP A 520 -19.75 19.09 18.03
C ASP A 520 -18.28 19.54 18.01
N ILE A 521 -17.85 20.21 16.93
CA ILE A 521 -16.55 20.86 16.80
C ILE A 521 -16.75 22.37 17.05
N PRO A 522 -15.93 23.02 17.91
CA PRO A 522 -16.00 24.46 18.14
C PRO A 522 -15.95 25.25 16.81
N PRO A 523 -16.80 26.27 16.60
CA PRO A 523 -16.86 27.01 15.34
C PRO A 523 -15.51 27.54 14.85
N SER A 524 -14.63 27.99 15.75
CA SER A 524 -13.29 28.49 15.44
C SER A 524 -12.34 27.42 14.87
N GLN A 525 -12.65 26.14 15.05
CA GLN A 525 -11.81 25.02 14.62
C GLN A 525 -12.33 24.33 13.35
N ARG A 526 -13.60 24.56 12.96
CA ARG A 526 -14.25 23.86 11.85
C ARG A 526 -13.53 24.05 10.50
N ALA A 527 -12.90 25.21 10.29
CA ALA A 527 -12.13 25.53 9.08
C ALA A 527 -10.89 24.64 8.88
N ARG A 528 -10.50 23.82 9.88
CA ARG A 528 -9.37 22.90 9.80
C ARG A 528 -9.72 21.57 9.12
N TYR A 529 -11.01 21.25 9.02
CA TYR A 529 -11.47 19.94 8.57
C TYR A 529 -12.03 20.01 7.16
N LEU A 530 -11.80 18.97 6.37
CA LEU A 530 -12.66 18.64 5.25
C LEU A 530 -14.03 18.21 5.80
N THR A 531 -15.10 18.70 5.21
CA THR A 531 -16.48 18.46 5.61
C THR A 531 -17.33 17.98 4.44
N ALA A 532 -18.39 17.23 4.74
CA ALA A 532 -19.36 16.80 3.76
C ALA A 532 -20.76 16.70 4.39
N THR A 533 -21.79 16.92 3.57
CA THR A 533 -23.14 16.47 3.89
C THR A 533 -23.20 14.96 3.72
N VAL A 534 -23.58 14.25 4.78
CA VAL A 534 -23.57 12.79 4.83
C VAL A 534 -24.95 12.22 5.15
N VAL A 535 -25.22 10.99 4.75
CA VAL A 535 -26.36 10.21 5.26
C VAL A 535 -25.97 9.55 6.58
N THR A 536 -26.74 9.81 7.63
CA THR A 536 -26.63 9.14 8.94
C THR A 536 -27.94 8.45 9.33
N TYR A 537 -27.88 7.56 10.33
CA TYR A 537 -29.04 6.77 10.75
C TYR A 537 -29.27 6.92 12.25
N HIS A 538 -30.51 7.26 12.64
CA HIS A 538 -30.93 7.39 14.03
C HIS A 538 -32.03 6.37 14.36
N GLY A 539 -32.32 6.20 15.65
CA GLY A 539 -33.35 5.28 16.13
C GLY A 539 -32.77 3.93 16.52
N LYS A 540 -33.45 2.85 16.14
CA LYS A 540 -32.97 1.48 16.37
C LYS A 540 -32.49 0.90 15.06
N ASP A 541 -31.50 0.01 15.11
CA ASP A 541 -31.00 -0.74 13.96
C ASP A 541 -32.11 -1.47 13.16
N SER A 542 -33.20 -1.90 13.83
CA SER A 542 -34.36 -2.55 13.20
C SER A 542 -35.39 -1.57 12.59
N GLU A 543 -35.36 -0.32 13.03
CA GLU A 543 -36.27 0.78 12.69
C GLU A 543 -35.49 2.10 12.53
N PRO A 544 -34.50 2.15 11.62
CA PRO A 544 -33.67 3.32 11.44
C PRO A 544 -34.45 4.43 10.71
N VAL A 545 -34.09 5.68 10.97
CA VAL A 545 -34.51 6.84 10.21
C VAL A 545 -33.25 7.51 9.66
N ALA A 546 -33.23 7.79 8.36
CA ALA A 546 -32.10 8.41 7.68
C ALA A 546 -32.16 9.94 7.77
N TYR A 547 -31.04 10.57 8.11
CA TYR A 547 -30.87 12.02 8.22
C TYR A 547 -29.78 12.51 7.27
N ASN A 548 -29.76 13.81 7.00
CA ASN A 548 -28.62 14.48 6.38
C ASN A 548 -28.00 15.44 7.38
N GLU A 549 -26.71 15.28 7.65
CA GLU A 549 -25.96 16.05 8.64
C GLU A 549 -24.58 16.43 8.09
N GLU A 550 -23.95 17.46 8.66
CA GLU A 550 -22.58 17.83 8.32
C GLU A 550 -21.57 17.10 9.22
N TYR A 551 -20.61 16.41 8.62
CA TYR A 551 -19.54 15.71 9.30
C TYR A 551 -18.17 16.14 8.79
N ALA A 552 -17.17 16.08 9.66
CA ALA A 552 -15.78 16.37 9.43
C ALA A 552 -14.96 15.09 9.27
N LEU A 553 -14.14 14.99 8.22
CA LEU A 553 -13.25 13.86 7.98
C LEU A 553 -12.13 13.90 9.02
N VAL A 554 -11.92 12.79 9.72
CA VAL A 554 -10.88 12.70 10.76
C VAL A 554 -9.86 11.59 10.54
N ALA A 555 -10.16 10.64 9.65
CA ALA A 555 -9.21 9.63 9.20
C ALA A 555 -9.59 9.03 7.84
N LEU A 556 -8.57 8.58 7.08
CA LEU A 556 -8.73 7.94 5.78
C LEU A 556 -7.75 6.78 5.62
N HIS A 557 -8.27 5.57 5.42
CA HIS A 557 -7.51 4.39 4.98
C HIS A 557 -7.57 4.27 3.47
N ILE A 558 -6.44 4.03 2.83
CA ILE A 558 -6.31 3.79 1.39
C ILE A 558 -5.65 2.42 1.21
N ILE A 559 -6.35 1.50 0.54
CA ILE A 559 -5.91 0.12 0.33
C ILE A 559 -5.81 -0.11 -1.17
N HIS A 560 -4.60 -0.15 -1.70
CA HIS A 560 -4.35 -0.08 -3.14
C HIS A 560 -3.56 -1.28 -3.65
N LYS A 561 -4.14 -2.07 -4.55
CA LYS A 561 -3.44 -3.14 -5.27
C LYS A 561 -2.85 -2.62 -6.56
N THR A 562 -1.54 -2.80 -6.72
CA THR A 562 -0.83 -2.53 -7.97
C THR A 562 -0.22 -3.82 -8.52
N PRO A 563 0.17 -3.86 -9.81
CA PRO A 563 0.78 -5.06 -10.40
C PRO A 563 2.01 -5.57 -9.64
N ASN A 564 2.90 -4.69 -9.17
CA ASN A 564 4.09 -5.12 -8.42
C ASN A 564 3.82 -5.38 -6.92
N TYR A 565 2.70 -4.91 -6.36
CA TYR A 565 2.32 -5.07 -4.96
C TYR A 565 0.97 -5.81 -4.82
N PRO A 566 0.93 -7.12 -5.13
CA PRO A 566 -0.29 -7.93 -5.12
C PRO A 566 -0.87 -8.21 -3.73
N THR A 567 -0.09 -8.02 -2.66
CA THR A 567 -0.56 -8.02 -1.27
C THR A 567 -1.15 -6.69 -0.83
N PHE A 568 -1.37 -5.76 -1.76
CA PHE A 568 -1.85 -4.39 -1.53
C PHE A 568 -0.87 -3.53 -0.73
N ILE A 569 -0.92 -2.23 -1.00
CA ILE A 569 -0.28 -1.18 -0.21
C ILE A 569 -1.37 -0.56 0.67
N PHE A 570 -1.15 -0.57 1.98
CA PHE A 570 -2.06 0.00 2.97
C PHE A 570 -1.47 1.30 3.47
N ALA A 571 -2.17 2.40 3.30
CA ALA A 571 -1.78 3.71 3.82
C ALA A 571 -2.89 4.28 4.70
N THR A 572 -2.52 4.99 5.75
CA THR A 572 -3.51 5.60 6.65
C THR A 572 -3.16 7.02 7.04
N PHE A 573 -4.15 7.90 6.93
CA PHE A 573 -4.05 9.32 7.22
C PHE A 573 -4.95 9.69 8.39
N GLU A 574 -4.45 10.58 9.24
CA GLU A 574 -5.19 11.12 10.39
C GLU A 574 -5.20 12.64 10.35
N HIS A 575 -6.25 13.22 10.91
CA HIS A 575 -6.28 14.63 11.25
C HIS A 575 -5.40 14.90 12.49
N GLU A 576 -4.64 15.99 12.51
CA GLU A 576 -3.72 16.32 13.62
C GLU A 576 -4.44 16.52 14.96
N ASP A 577 -5.72 16.90 14.90
CA ASP A 577 -6.57 17.09 16.10
C ASP A 577 -7.21 15.79 16.64
N ALA A 578 -6.68 14.60 16.30
CA ALA A 578 -7.25 13.33 16.75
C ALA A 578 -7.09 13.10 18.27
N LEU A 579 -5.88 13.30 18.81
CA LEU A 579 -5.59 13.11 20.25
C LEU A 579 -5.33 14.40 21.02
N THR A 580 -4.95 15.46 20.31
CA THR A 580 -4.60 16.76 20.87
C THR A 580 -5.43 17.84 20.21
N LEU A 581 -5.95 18.78 20.98
CA LEU A 581 -6.61 19.96 20.46
C LEU A 581 -5.57 20.97 19.94
N PRO A 582 -5.98 22.00 19.19
CA PRO A 582 -5.06 23.01 18.68
C PRO A 582 -4.24 23.77 19.75
N ASP A 583 -4.72 23.81 21.00
CA ASP A 583 -4.01 24.40 22.14
C ASP A 583 -3.04 23.42 22.83
N GLY A 584 -2.90 22.20 22.31
CA GLY A 584 -2.06 21.13 22.84
C GLY A 584 -2.71 20.29 23.95
N SER A 585 -3.90 20.64 24.42
CA SER A 585 -4.61 19.86 25.44
C SER A 585 -5.17 18.55 24.86
N PRO A 586 -5.35 17.48 25.66
CA PRO A 586 -5.87 16.22 25.14
C PRO A 586 -7.34 16.33 24.72
N THR A 587 -7.71 15.67 23.62
CA THR A 587 -9.11 15.58 23.17
C THR A 587 -9.97 14.75 24.13
N GLY A 588 -9.34 13.85 24.87
CA GLY A 588 -10.03 12.87 25.72
C GLY A 588 -10.71 11.75 24.93
N LEU A 589 -10.35 11.56 23.66
CA LEU A 589 -10.86 10.49 22.79
C LEU A 589 -10.87 9.13 23.52
N TYR A 590 -12.01 8.46 23.48
CA TYR A 590 -12.21 7.19 24.16
C TYR A 590 -13.10 6.26 23.34
N TYR A 591 -13.10 4.98 23.71
CA TYR A 591 -13.99 3.98 23.16
C TYR A 591 -14.68 3.16 24.23
N ILE A 592 -15.81 2.57 23.85
CA ILE A 592 -16.50 1.49 24.57
C ILE A 592 -16.29 0.21 23.77
N ALA A 593 -15.65 -0.78 24.39
CA ALA A 593 -15.37 -2.08 23.81
C ALA A 593 -16.57 -3.03 23.97
N ASN A 594 -16.81 -3.86 22.95
CA ASN A 594 -17.81 -4.94 22.96
C ASN A 594 -17.33 -6.22 23.70
N TYR A 595 -16.41 -6.07 24.63
CA TYR A 595 -15.82 -7.14 25.42
C TYR A 595 -15.41 -6.60 26.78
N ASP A 596 -15.47 -7.46 27.80
CA ASP A 596 -15.11 -7.11 29.18
C ASP A 596 -13.88 -7.88 29.69
N LYS A 597 -13.40 -8.84 28.89
CA LYS A 597 -12.23 -9.66 29.18
C LYS A 597 -11.36 -9.84 27.94
N ILE A 598 -10.05 -9.98 28.18
CA ILE A 598 -9.05 -10.26 27.15
C ILE A 598 -8.32 -11.56 27.49
N ALA A 599 -8.15 -12.41 26.49
CA ALA A 599 -7.41 -13.65 26.56
C ALA A 599 -6.43 -13.78 25.38
N TYR A 600 -5.48 -14.70 25.53
CA TYR A 600 -4.53 -15.09 24.49
C TYR A 600 -4.52 -16.61 24.35
N SER A 601 -4.32 -17.09 23.13
CA SER A 601 -4.15 -18.52 22.88
C SER A 601 -2.90 -19.05 23.59
N PRO A 602 -2.90 -20.32 24.08
CA PRO A 602 -1.74 -20.89 24.76
C PRO A 602 -0.45 -20.75 23.94
N GLY A 603 0.62 -20.24 24.56
CA GLY A 603 1.91 -20.03 23.91
C GLY A 603 2.08 -18.68 23.19
N SER A 604 1.00 -17.90 22.99
CA SER A 604 1.13 -16.56 22.42
C SER A 604 1.66 -15.54 23.43
N ALA A 605 2.65 -14.75 23.01
CA ALA A 605 3.19 -13.68 23.83
C ALA A 605 2.17 -12.54 24.01
N SER A 606 1.88 -12.15 25.25
CA SER A 606 1.09 -10.96 25.60
C SER A 606 1.95 -9.68 25.60
N VAL A 607 2.89 -9.60 24.66
CA VAL A 607 3.79 -8.46 24.46
C VAL A 607 3.76 -8.10 22.97
N ALA A 608 3.72 -6.80 22.69
CA ALA A 608 3.99 -6.27 21.36
C ALA A 608 5.39 -5.66 21.35
N THR A 609 6.18 -5.99 20.33
CA THR A 609 7.54 -5.49 20.15
C THR A 609 7.58 -4.63 18.90
N PHE A 610 8.22 -3.47 18.93
CA PHE A 610 8.38 -2.66 17.73
C PHE A 610 9.69 -1.88 17.81
N SER A 611 10.28 -1.56 16.66
CA SER A 611 11.47 -0.71 16.63
C SER A 611 11.05 0.73 16.41
N SER A 612 11.68 1.64 17.15
CA SER A 612 11.79 3.02 16.70
C SER A 612 13.06 3.19 15.87
N ASP A 613 13.17 4.27 15.11
CA ASP A 613 14.31 4.58 14.24
C ASP A 613 15.66 4.73 14.94
N SER A 614 15.67 4.71 16.28
CA SER A 614 16.86 4.91 17.12
C SER A 614 17.62 3.61 17.45
N ASN A 615 17.38 2.50 16.72
CA ASN A 615 17.79 1.15 17.12
C ASN A 615 17.26 0.72 18.50
N THR A 616 16.26 1.44 19.02
CA THR A 616 15.62 1.10 20.30
C THR A 616 14.39 0.25 20.03
N THR A 617 14.44 -0.99 20.53
CA THR A 617 13.28 -1.89 20.57
C THR A 617 12.41 -1.52 21.77
N HIS A 618 11.16 -1.19 21.49
CA HIS A 618 10.12 -0.93 22.47
C HIS A 618 9.29 -2.19 22.70
N GLN A 619 8.90 -2.42 23.95
CA GLN A 619 8.00 -3.50 24.33
C GLN A 619 6.82 -2.97 25.11
N VAL A 620 5.62 -3.34 24.69
CA VAL A 620 4.37 -2.99 25.37
C VAL A 620 3.73 -4.27 25.88
N THR A 621 3.56 -4.38 27.20
CA THR A 621 2.76 -5.45 27.81
C THR A 621 1.30 -5.21 27.49
N LEU A 622 0.66 -6.20 26.89
CA LEU A 622 -0.72 -6.11 26.48
C LEU A 622 -1.66 -6.52 27.63
N PRO A 623 -2.84 -5.88 27.76
CA PRO A 623 -3.80 -6.21 28.81
C PRO A 623 -4.26 -7.67 28.78
N ILE A 624 -4.43 -8.29 29.95
CA ILE A 624 -4.97 -9.65 30.11
C ILE A 624 -6.01 -9.69 31.24
N GLY A 625 -7.02 -10.54 31.09
CA GLY A 625 -8.08 -10.71 32.08
C GLY A 625 -9.15 -9.63 31.99
N VAL A 626 -9.72 -9.24 33.13
CA VAL A 626 -10.82 -8.27 33.21
C VAL A 626 -10.34 -6.87 32.80
N VAL A 627 -11.09 -6.25 31.89
CA VAL A 627 -10.79 -4.91 31.37
C VAL A 627 -11.15 -3.80 32.36
N ALA A 628 -12.20 -4.01 33.18
CA ALA A 628 -12.64 -3.05 34.19
C ALA A 628 -11.52 -2.72 35.20
N LYS A 629 -11.25 -1.42 35.38
CA LYS A 629 -10.16 -0.86 36.18
C LYS A 629 -10.61 0.45 36.81
N ALA A 630 -11.26 0.36 37.97
CA ALA A 630 -11.82 1.53 38.67
C ALA A 630 -10.76 2.56 39.13
N LYS A 631 -9.48 2.18 39.22
CA LYS A 631 -8.38 3.09 39.60
C LYS A 631 -7.73 3.82 38.42
N GLN A 632 -8.14 3.54 37.18
CA GLN A 632 -7.63 4.24 36.00
C GLN A 632 -8.24 5.65 35.91
N THR A 633 -7.64 6.52 35.09
CA THR A 633 -8.19 7.86 34.81
C THR A 633 -8.46 7.99 33.29
N PRO A 634 -9.73 8.03 32.86
CA PRO A 634 -10.94 7.81 33.65
C PRO A 634 -11.05 6.36 34.18
N PRO A 635 -11.85 6.10 35.24
CA PRO A 635 -12.17 4.75 35.68
C PRO A 635 -12.86 3.94 34.58
N ILE A 636 -12.40 2.70 34.36
CA ILE A 636 -13.02 1.78 33.39
C ILE A 636 -14.02 0.88 34.13
N TYR A 637 -15.26 0.87 33.67
CA TYR A 637 -16.35 0.06 34.21
C TYR A 637 -16.86 -0.98 33.21
N SER A 638 -17.64 -1.94 33.70
CA SER A 638 -18.37 -2.95 32.91
C SER A 638 -19.65 -3.32 33.65
N GLY A 639 -20.81 -3.28 32.98
CA GLY A 639 -22.11 -3.55 33.60
C GLY A 639 -22.55 -2.56 34.68
N SER A 640 -21.86 -1.44 34.84
CA SER A 640 -22.14 -0.41 35.85
C SER A 640 -21.82 1.00 35.34
N ASN A 641 -22.28 2.03 36.05
CA ASN A 641 -21.93 3.43 35.80
C ASN A 641 -22.24 3.91 34.37
N GLY A 642 -23.36 3.46 33.81
CA GLY A 642 -23.79 3.79 32.44
C GLY A 642 -23.15 2.93 31.34
N ILE A 643 -22.32 1.94 31.68
CA ILE A 643 -21.73 0.99 30.74
C ILE A 643 -22.54 -0.31 30.73
N PRO A 644 -23.02 -0.79 29.56
CA PRO A 644 -23.76 -2.05 29.44
C PRO A 644 -22.98 -3.29 29.93
N GLU A 645 -23.71 -4.32 30.37
CA GLU A 645 -23.14 -5.62 30.77
C GLU A 645 -22.46 -6.31 29.57
N GLY A 646 -21.23 -6.79 29.75
CA GLY A 646 -20.45 -7.40 28.67
C GLY A 646 -19.65 -6.42 27.81
N GLN A 647 -19.82 -5.11 28.03
CA GLN A 647 -18.99 -4.06 27.46
C GLN A 647 -18.02 -3.49 28.51
N ALA A 648 -16.97 -2.80 28.06
CA ALA A 648 -16.06 -2.08 28.96
C ALA A 648 -15.70 -0.68 28.44
N GLY A 649 -15.68 0.30 29.35
CA GLY A 649 -15.26 1.67 29.06
C GLY A 649 -15.60 2.67 30.17
N PRO A 650 -15.41 3.98 29.93
CA PRO A 650 -14.68 4.56 28.80
C PRO A 650 -13.20 4.20 28.83
N ILE A 651 -12.66 3.68 27.72
CA ILE A 651 -11.23 3.36 27.59
C ILE A 651 -10.57 4.44 26.74
N ARG A 652 -9.56 5.11 27.29
CA ARG A 652 -8.82 6.14 26.56
C ARG A 652 -8.12 5.54 25.34
N VAL A 653 -8.26 6.18 24.19
CA VAL A 653 -7.46 5.86 22.99
C VAL A 653 -6.04 6.39 23.21
N VAL A 654 -5.05 5.54 22.95
CA VAL A 654 -3.63 5.88 23.10
C VAL A 654 -2.92 5.61 21.79
N GLN A 655 -2.00 6.49 21.38
CA GLN A 655 -1.14 6.23 20.23
C GLN A 655 0.04 5.35 20.69
N PRO A 656 0.24 4.14 20.11
CA PRO A 656 1.45 3.38 20.35
C PRO A 656 2.63 4.09 19.67
N GLN A 657 3.85 3.90 20.19
CA GLN A 657 5.08 4.50 19.65
C GLN A 657 5.54 3.78 18.37
N THR A 658 4.64 3.71 17.39
CA THR A 658 4.80 2.98 16.12
C THR A 658 5.13 3.89 14.94
N VAL A 659 5.23 5.21 15.15
CA VAL A 659 5.55 6.16 14.07
C VAL A 659 7.02 6.01 13.68
N TYR A 660 7.24 5.77 12.39
CA TYR A 660 8.57 5.62 11.80
C TYR A 660 9.08 6.94 11.21
N SER A 661 10.37 7.23 11.37
CA SER A 661 11.00 8.52 11.02
C SER A 661 10.94 8.81 9.53
N GLU A 662 11.00 7.77 8.69
CA GLU A 662 10.87 7.92 7.24
C GLU A 662 9.49 8.46 6.85
N VAL A 663 8.42 8.05 7.55
CA VAL A 663 7.06 8.60 7.37
C VAL A 663 7.00 10.05 7.83
N THR A 664 7.61 10.34 8.99
CA THR A 664 7.70 11.70 9.54
C THR A 664 8.44 12.64 8.58
N ALA A 665 9.55 12.18 7.99
CA ALA A 665 10.33 12.96 7.03
C ALA A 665 9.51 13.33 5.79
N VAL A 666 8.70 12.42 5.26
CA VAL A 666 7.81 12.73 4.12
C VAL A 666 6.70 13.70 4.55
N ASN A 667 6.08 13.51 5.72
CA ASN A 667 5.09 14.47 6.24
C ASN A 667 5.68 15.87 6.38
N ASP A 668 6.88 15.99 6.94
CA ASP A 668 7.59 17.25 7.10
C ASP A 668 7.90 17.90 5.76
N GLN A 669 8.33 17.10 4.76
CA GLN A 669 8.54 17.58 3.40
C GLN A 669 7.25 18.13 2.78
N VAL A 670 6.13 17.40 2.86
CA VAL A 670 4.83 17.85 2.34
C VAL A 670 4.37 19.12 3.05
N LYS A 671 4.51 19.18 4.38
CA LYS A 671 4.17 20.37 5.19
C LYS A 671 5.04 21.57 4.82
N GLN A 672 6.34 21.37 4.59
CA GLN A 672 7.24 22.42 4.11
C GLN A 672 6.81 22.95 2.74
N LEU A 673 6.48 22.06 1.80
CA LEU A 673 5.99 22.45 0.47
C LEU A 673 4.68 23.24 0.53
N MET A 674 3.73 22.80 1.36
CA MET A 674 2.47 23.54 1.59
C MET A 674 2.73 24.90 2.26
N ASN A 675 3.64 24.98 3.22
CA ASN A 675 3.97 26.25 3.90
C ASN A 675 4.70 27.24 2.98
N ALA A 676 5.44 26.75 1.99
CA ALA A 676 6.13 27.58 1.01
C ALA A 676 5.22 28.13 -0.10
N SER A 677 3.95 27.70 -0.17
CA SER A 677 3.00 28.10 -1.21
C SER A 677 1.78 28.83 -0.63
N SER A 678 1.45 29.99 -1.22
CA SER A 678 0.26 30.76 -0.85
C SER A 678 -1.05 30.03 -1.11
N GLU A 679 -1.06 29.05 -2.03
CA GLU A 679 -2.23 28.22 -2.35
C GLU A 679 -2.77 27.47 -1.13
N PHE A 680 -1.92 27.22 -0.13
CA PHE A 680 -2.29 26.46 1.07
C PHE A 680 -2.52 27.33 2.31
N ASN A 681 -2.52 28.66 2.22
CA ASN A 681 -2.68 29.55 3.39
C ASN A 681 -3.91 29.21 4.23
N ASN A 682 -5.03 28.89 3.57
CA ASN A 682 -6.29 28.52 4.22
C ASN A 682 -6.67 27.05 3.96
N SER A 683 -5.70 26.20 3.63
CA SER A 683 -5.99 24.82 3.21
C SER A 683 -6.23 23.88 4.38
N VAL A 684 -7.30 23.08 4.29
CA VAL A 684 -7.58 22.01 5.25
C VAL A 684 -6.52 20.91 5.23
N TRP A 685 -5.83 20.73 4.10
CA TRP A 685 -4.85 19.66 3.93
C TRP A 685 -3.62 19.79 4.82
N LYS A 686 -3.36 20.98 5.36
CA LYS A 686 -2.30 21.22 6.36
C LYS A 686 -2.48 20.43 7.65
N TYR A 687 -3.70 19.97 7.91
CA TYR A 687 -4.09 19.31 9.16
C TYR A 687 -4.23 17.80 9.02
N TYR A 688 -3.93 17.22 7.85
CA TYR A 688 -3.90 15.78 7.63
C TYR A 688 -2.46 15.32 7.44
N HIS A 689 -2.11 14.16 8.00
CA HIS A 689 -0.78 13.59 7.87
C HIS A 689 -0.84 12.07 7.73
N LEU A 690 0.16 11.50 7.05
CA LEU A 690 0.33 10.05 6.94
C LEU A 690 0.79 9.49 8.28
N LYS A 691 0.13 8.47 8.79
CA LYS A 691 0.56 7.76 10.00
C LYS A 691 1.54 6.65 9.71
N GLY A 692 1.41 6.03 8.55
CA GLY A 692 2.32 5.01 8.07
C GLY A 692 1.77 4.28 6.86
N VAL A 693 2.58 3.37 6.35
CA VAL A 693 2.32 2.61 5.13
C VAL A 693 2.84 1.18 5.27
N GLN A 694 2.07 0.19 4.83
CA GLN A 694 2.50 -1.20 4.74
C GLN A 694 2.43 -1.64 3.28
N ALA A 695 3.58 -1.88 2.65
CA ALA A 695 3.67 -2.33 1.26
C ALA A 695 4.20 -3.77 1.15
N ILE A 696 5.09 -4.17 2.06
CA ILE A 696 5.73 -5.49 2.07
C ILE A 696 5.30 -6.26 3.32
N PRO A 697 4.67 -7.45 3.18
CA PRO A 697 4.36 -8.31 4.31
C PRO A 697 5.62 -8.78 5.03
N SER A 698 5.54 -8.87 6.36
CA SER A 698 6.63 -9.39 7.19
C SER A 698 6.11 -10.20 8.38
N SER A 699 6.98 -10.98 9.01
CA SER A 699 6.74 -11.58 10.33
C SER A 699 7.60 -10.96 11.44
N THR A 700 8.39 -9.96 11.09
CA THR A 700 9.30 -9.26 12.00
C THR A 700 8.59 -8.03 12.56
N GLU A 701 8.23 -8.05 13.84
CA GLU A 701 7.46 -6.95 14.44
C GLU A 701 8.22 -5.61 14.51
N THR A 702 9.54 -5.65 14.37
CA THR A 702 10.40 -4.47 14.32
C THR A 702 10.49 -3.84 12.93
N ASP A 703 9.88 -4.45 11.90
CA ASP A 703 9.84 -3.85 10.58
C ASP A 703 8.96 -2.58 10.59
N PRO A 704 9.26 -1.59 9.73
CA PRO A 704 8.54 -0.32 9.70
C PRO A 704 7.03 -0.52 9.59
N ASP A 705 6.28 0.21 10.43
CA ASP A 705 4.82 0.20 10.47
C ASP A 705 4.20 -1.20 10.60
N TYR A 706 4.86 -2.18 11.21
CA TYR A 706 4.29 -3.53 11.40
C TYR A 706 2.94 -3.50 12.13
N TYR A 707 2.80 -2.63 13.13
CA TYR A 707 1.53 -2.35 13.82
C TYR A 707 0.88 -1.06 13.31
N LEU A 708 0.89 -0.84 11.98
CA LEU A 708 0.20 0.29 11.38
C LEU A 708 -1.25 0.29 11.84
N ALA A 709 -1.62 1.32 12.58
CA ALA A 709 -2.96 1.51 13.05
C ALA A 709 -3.30 2.99 13.04
N ASN A 710 -4.46 3.29 12.48
CA ASN A 710 -5.08 4.59 12.64
C ASN A 710 -5.93 4.56 13.88
N ILE A 711 -5.65 5.39 14.86
CA ILE A 711 -6.33 5.33 16.16
C ILE A 711 -7.83 5.63 16.07
N MET A 712 -8.29 6.23 14.97
CA MET A 712 -9.69 6.51 14.69
C MET A 712 -10.38 5.32 14.05
N VAL A 713 -9.66 4.49 13.29
CA VAL A 713 -10.16 3.33 12.54
C VAL A 713 -9.75 1.98 13.18
N GLU A 714 -8.81 2.00 14.14
CA GLU A 714 -8.22 0.87 14.87
C GLU A 714 -7.80 1.32 16.29
N SER A 715 -8.77 1.47 17.21
CA SER A 715 -8.61 2.31 18.42
C SER A 715 -8.21 1.57 19.71
N SER A 716 -8.30 0.24 19.71
CA SER A 716 -8.23 -0.57 20.94
C SER A 716 -6.95 -1.40 21.07
N GLN A 717 -6.41 -1.46 22.29
CA GLN A 717 -5.28 -2.32 22.68
C GLN A 717 -5.77 -3.43 23.63
N PRO A 718 -5.47 -4.72 23.37
CA PRO A 718 -4.69 -5.25 22.24
C PRO A 718 -5.48 -5.37 20.94
N GLY A 719 -6.78 -5.03 20.94
CA GLY A 719 -7.75 -5.30 19.88
C GLY A 719 -7.25 -5.13 18.46
N ILE A 720 -7.52 -3.99 17.83
CA ILE A 720 -7.14 -3.77 16.42
C ILE A 720 -5.82 -3.00 16.32
N GLN A 721 -5.51 -2.16 17.31
CA GLN A 721 -4.37 -1.25 17.21
C GLN A 721 -3.00 -1.94 17.29
N LEU A 722 -2.88 -2.97 18.12
CA LEU A 722 -1.66 -3.79 18.26
C LEU A 722 -1.96 -5.24 17.82
N PHE A 723 -2.85 -5.35 16.83
CA PHE A 723 -3.25 -6.60 16.22
C PHE A 723 -2.07 -7.26 15.53
N ARG A 724 -1.99 -8.59 15.66
CA ARG A 724 -1.23 -9.47 14.76
C ARG A 724 -1.83 -10.87 14.77
N GLY A 725 -1.63 -11.59 13.67
CA GLY A 725 -2.17 -12.94 13.53
C GLY A 725 -3.68 -12.91 13.38
N SER A 726 -4.42 -13.32 14.41
CA SER A 726 -5.88 -13.39 14.39
C SER A 726 -6.50 -13.03 15.74
N ASN A 727 -7.77 -12.64 15.75
CA ASN A 727 -8.58 -12.39 16.93
C ASN A 727 -9.90 -13.16 16.85
N SER A 728 -10.51 -13.49 17.99
CA SER A 728 -11.88 -14.00 18.06
C SER A 728 -12.84 -12.88 17.65
N PHE A 729 -13.11 -12.81 16.35
CA PHE A 729 -14.00 -11.83 15.74
C PHE A 729 -15.06 -12.61 14.92
N PRO A 730 -16.38 -12.37 15.11
CA PRO A 730 -16.96 -11.45 16.10
C PRO A 730 -16.65 -11.91 17.54
N ILE A 731 -16.79 -11.00 18.51
CA ILE A 731 -16.62 -11.35 19.93
C ILE A 731 -17.66 -12.41 20.32
N PRO A 732 -17.26 -13.54 20.93
CA PRO A 732 -18.21 -14.56 21.39
C PRO A 732 -19.16 -14.04 22.47
N ASN A 733 -20.29 -14.74 22.68
CA ASN A 733 -21.27 -14.42 23.74
C ASN A 733 -20.69 -14.43 25.17
N THR A 734 -19.48 -14.97 25.36
CA THR A 734 -18.74 -14.90 26.63
C THR A 734 -18.10 -13.54 26.87
N ASN A 735 -18.17 -12.62 25.90
CA ASN A 735 -17.59 -11.27 25.92
C ASN A 735 -16.05 -11.25 26.12
N ILE A 736 -15.38 -12.33 25.72
CA ILE A 736 -13.93 -12.47 25.79
C ILE A 736 -13.32 -12.22 24.41
N LEU A 737 -12.49 -11.17 24.29
CA LEU A 737 -11.62 -10.98 23.15
C LEU A 737 -10.39 -11.90 23.28
N THR A 738 -10.31 -12.94 22.46
CA THR A 738 -9.18 -13.87 22.43
C THR A 738 -8.26 -13.55 21.26
N ASN A 739 -7.00 -13.21 21.53
CA ASN A 739 -6.00 -12.91 20.51
C ASN A 739 -5.14 -14.16 20.25
N THR A 740 -5.01 -14.56 18.99
CA THR A 740 -4.13 -15.65 18.53
C THR A 740 -3.02 -15.04 17.69
N ARG A 741 -1.95 -14.61 18.36
CA ARG A 741 -0.97 -13.67 17.80
C ARG A 741 0.02 -14.30 16.80
N ASP A 742 0.18 -15.62 16.86
CA ASP A 742 1.19 -16.33 16.07
C ASP A 742 0.64 -16.99 14.79
N VAL A 743 -0.66 -16.82 14.53
CA VAL A 743 -1.31 -17.35 13.32
C VAL A 743 -0.72 -16.70 12.07
N LYS A 744 -0.50 -17.51 11.03
CA LYS A 744 -0.17 -17.02 9.69
C LYS A 744 -1.44 -16.49 9.05
N ASN A 745 -1.50 -15.19 8.86
CA ASN A 745 -2.67 -14.47 8.37
C ASN A 745 -2.46 -13.84 7.00
N ILE A 746 -1.28 -13.96 6.38
CA ILE A 746 -1.06 -13.49 5.00
C ILE A 746 -0.44 -14.60 4.15
N LEU A 747 -0.90 -14.70 2.91
CA LEU A 747 -0.32 -15.51 1.85
C LEU A 747 0.40 -14.59 0.84
N VAL A 748 1.68 -14.87 0.59
CA VAL A 748 2.57 -14.03 -0.24
C VAL A 748 3.00 -14.80 -1.48
N PRO A 749 2.95 -14.20 -2.68
CA PRO A 749 2.61 -12.80 -2.97
C PRO A 749 1.12 -12.50 -3.04
N ASP A 750 0.29 -13.53 -3.19
CA ASP A 750 -1.15 -13.42 -3.17
C ASP A 750 -1.74 -14.80 -2.86
N TYR A 751 -3.06 -14.92 -3.03
CA TYR A 751 -3.74 -16.18 -2.79
C TYR A 751 -3.34 -17.27 -3.80
N ASP A 752 -3.28 -16.94 -5.10
CA ASP A 752 -3.12 -17.91 -6.18
C ASP A 752 -1.68 -18.41 -6.33
N HIS A 753 -0.70 -17.57 -5.99
CA HIS A 753 0.72 -17.86 -6.19
C HIS A 753 1.47 -18.03 -4.88
N SER A 754 0.76 -18.24 -3.76
CA SER A 754 1.35 -18.27 -2.42
C SER A 754 2.55 -19.22 -2.34
N ILE A 755 3.73 -18.67 -2.10
CA ILE A 755 4.97 -19.41 -1.85
C ILE A 755 5.37 -19.38 -0.37
N GLN A 756 4.85 -18.40 0.38
CA GLN A 756 5.17 -18.15 1.77
C GLN A 756 3.92 -17.67 2.51
N SER A 757 3.96 -17.82 3.84
CA SER A 757 2.96 -17.24 4.72
C SER A 757 3.61 -16.45 5.85
N HIS A 758 2.97 -15.35 6.23
CA HIS A 758 3.49 -14.43 7.26
C HIS A 758 2.46 -14.23 8.38
N THR A 759 2.98 -13.99 9.58
CA THR A 759 2.22 -13.46 10.70
C THR A 759 2.40 -11.95 10.70
N MET A 760 1.40 -11.21 10.27
CA MET A 760 1.47 -9.75 10.08
C MET A 760 0.52 -9.03 11.03
N GLY A 761 0.91 -7.83 11.44
CA GLY A 761 0.10 -6.93 12.26
C GLY A 761 -0.48 -5.74 11.50
N GLY A 762 -1.19 -4.89 12.24
CA GLY A 762 -1.82 -3.68 11.71
C GLY A 762 -2.85 -3.92 10.61
N CYS A 763 -3.12 -2.88 9.82
CA CYS A 763 -4.08 -2.91 8.70
C CYS A 763 -3.88 -4.12 7.77
N MET A 764 -2.66 -4.32 7.25
CA MET A 764 -2.32 -5.39 6.33
C MET A 764 -2.53 -6.77 6.97
N GLY A 765 -2.20 -6.92 8.26
CA GLY A 765 -2.47 -8.15 8.99
C GLY A 765 -3.97 -8.43 9.17
N CYS A 766 -4.74 -7.42 9.57
CA CYS A 766 -6.18 -7.56 9.76
C CYS A 766 -6.86 -7.94 8.43
N HIS A 767 -6.56 -7.22 7.35
CA HIS A 767 -7.04 -7.55 6.00
C HIS A 767 -6.45 -8.86 5.47
N GLY A 768 -5.29 -9.27 5.94
CA GLY A 768 -4.71 -10.58 5.70
C GLY A 768 -5.67 -11.72 6.07
N ILE A 769 -6.42 -11.59 7.17
CA ILE A 769 -7.44 -12.60 7.54
C ILE A 769 -8.47 -12.75 6.41
N ALA A 770 -8.94 -11.63 5.84
CA ALA A 770 -9.84 -11.65 4.69
C ALA A 770 -9.21 -12.40 3.51
N GLN A 771 -7.92 -12.21 3.23
CA GLN A 771 -7.22 -12.96 2.19
C GLN A 771 -7.10 -14.46 2.52
N SER A 772 -6.44 -14.80 3.62
CA SER A 772 -5.95 -16.15 3.93
C SER A 772 -7.04 -17.07 4.47
N SER A 773 -7.81 -16.58 5.44
CA SER A 773 -8.83 -17.38 6.12
C SER A 773 -10.16 -17.32 5.38
N LEU A 774 -10.50 -16.17 4.78
CA LEU A 774 -11.83 -15.94 4.19
C LEU A 774 -11.83 -16.10 2.67
N LYS A 775 -10.64 -16.11 2.06
CA LYS A 775 -10.47 -16.24 0.62
C LYS A 775 -11.07 -15.05 -0.15
N GLN A 776 -11.02 -13.85 0.45
CA GLN A 776 -11.64 -12.62 -0.03
C GLN A 776 -10.63 -11.56 -0.54
N GLY A 777 -9.39 -11.97 -0.88
CA GLY A 777 -8.45 -11.10 -1.59
C GLY A 777 -8.11 -9.78 -0.88
N PHE A 778 -7.94 -9.83 0.45
CA PHE A 778 -7.76 -8.68 1.36
C PHE A 778 -8.97 -7.76 1.55
N SER A 779 -10.12 -8.04 0.97
CA SER A 779 -11.32 -7.22 1.13
C SER A 779 -12.31 -7.86 2.10
N PHE A 780 -12.74 -7.13 3.13
CA PHE A 780 -13.88 -7.54 3.96
C PHE A 780 -15.23 -7.26 3.28
N LEU A 781 -15.26 -6.53 2.16
CA LEU A 781 -16.52 -6.15 1.51
C LEU A 781 -17.21 -7.35 0.87
N PHE A 782 -16.45 -8.33 0.37
CA PHE A 782 -16.98 -9.52 -0.32
C PHE A 782 -17.63 -10.54 0.63
N ASP A 783 -17.57 -10.34 1.95
CA ASP A 783 -18.25 -11.20 2.90
C ASP A 783 -19.78 -11.14 2.75
N ALA A 784 -20.32 -9.98 2.33
CA ALA A 784 -21.74 -9.76 2.09
C ALA A 784 -22.37 -10.69 1.03
N ILE A 785 -21.53 -11.38 0.23
CA ILE A 785 -21.97 -12.26 -0.85
C ILE A 785 -21.45 -13.70 -0.73
N ASN A 786 -20.72 -14.03 0.34
CA ASN A 786 -20.14 -15.36 0.51
C ASN A 786 -21.21 -16.41 0.82
N ARG A 787 -21.48 -17.32 -0.13
CA ARG A 787 -22.56 -18.31 0.00
C ARG A 787 -22.39 -19.31 1.14
N ALA A 788 -21.16 -19.54 1.61
CA ALA A 788 -20.91 -20.39 2.77
C ALA A 788 -21.46 -19.80 4.09
N ASN A 789 -21.80 -18.51 4.09
CA ASN A 789 -22.37 -17.83 5.26
C ASN A 789 -23.91 -17.88 5.30
N PHE A 790 -24.57 -18.41 4.27
CA PHE A 790 -26.04 -18.47 4.19
C PHE A 790 -26.57 -19.89 4.43
N THR A 791 -27.74 -19.96 5.06
CA THR A 791 -28.42 -21.22 5.40
C THR A 791 -29.17 -21.83 4.22
N HIS A 792 -29.70 -20.99 3.34
CA HIS A 792 -30.45 -21.41 2.16
C HIS A 792 -29.95 -20.72 0.89
N PRO A 793 -29.98 -21.40 -0.27
CA PRO A 793 -29.59 -20.80 -1.56
C PRO A 793 -30.39 -19.55 -1.95
N THR A 794 -31.57 -19.38 -1.36
CA THR A 794 -32.47 -18.24 -1.56
C THR A 794 -32.23 -17.08 -0.60
N ASP A 795 -31.31 -17.23 0.36
CA ASP A 795 -31.01 -16.17 1.32
C ASP A 795 -30.49 -14.93 0.56
N PRO A 796 -30.94 -13.72 0.95
CA PRO A 796 -30.54 -12.49 0.30
C PRO A 796 -29.07 -12.19 0.61
N THR A 797 -28.34 -11.81 -0.44
CA THR A 797 -26.97 -11.31 -0.36
C THR A 797 -26.98 -9.79 -0.15
N GLY A 798 -25.96 -9.26 0.53
CA GLY A 798 -25.84 -7.84 0.86
C GLY A 798 -25.79 -7.59 2.37
N PHE A 799 -25.66 -6.33 2.75
CA PHE A 799 -25.62 -5.92 4.16
C PHE A 799 -27.03 -5.85 4.74
N SER A 800 -27.21 -6.33 5.98
CA SER A 800 -28.52 -6.49 6.63
C SER A 800 -29.26 -5.17 6.83
N ASN A 801 -28.58 -4.20 7.41
CA ASN A 801 -29.14 -2.91 7.84
C ASN A 801 -28.01 -1.90 8.13
N PRO A 802 -28.29 -0.59 8.12
CA PRO A 802 -27.33 0.40 8.62
C PRO A 802 -27.21 0.32 10.15
N GLU A 803 -26.10 0.80 10.69
CA GLU A 803 -25.93 1.02 12.13
C GLU A 803 -26.44 2.40 12.54
N THR A 804 -27.27 2.45 13.57
CA THR A 804 -27.76 3.70 14.14
C THR A 804 -26.77 4.32 15.12
N ILE A 805 -26.72 5.66 15.15
CA ILE A 805 -25.93 6.46 16.07
C ILE A 805 -26.38 6.19 17.52
N GLY A 806 -25.41 6.05 18.41
CA GLY A 806 -25.54 5.80 19.83
C GLY A 806 -24.66 4.62 20.29
N LEU A 807 -24.62 4.41 21.60
CA LEU A 807 -24.07 3.21 22.21
C LEU A 807 -25.14 2.10 22.25
N PRO A 808 -25.07 1.07 21.41
CA PRO A 808 -26.00 -0.06 21.47
C PRO A 808 -25.70 -0.97 22.68
N ASP A 809 -26.67 -1.81 23.05
CA ASP A 809 -26.42 -2.93 23.94
C ASP A 809 -25.45 -3.97 23.31
N THR A 810 -24.85 -4.80 24.16
CA THR A 810 -23.84 -5.82 23.78
C THR A 810 -24.33 -6.76 22.70
N ARG A 811 -25.59 -7.20 22.73
CA ARG A 811 -26.15 -8.12 21.74
C ARG A 811 -26.30 -7.43 20.39
N THR A 812 -26.79 -6.19 20.39
CA THR A 812 -26.88 -5.37 19.16
C THR A 812 -25.48 -5.13 18.58
N GLN A 813 -24.48 -4.83 19.41
CA GLN A 813 -23.10 -4.64 18.95
C GLN A 813 -22.47 -5.93 18.40
N GLN A 814 -22.75 -7.10 19.01
CA GLN A 814 -22.37 -8.40 18.46
C GLN A 814 -23.00 -8.66 17.09
N LYS A 815 -24.29 -8.31 16.91
CA LYS A 815 -24.96 -8.39 15.60
C LYS A 815 -24.34 -7.47 14.55
N ARG A 816 -23.87 -6.28 14.95
CA ARG A 816 -23.11 -5.38 14.07
C ARG A 816 -21.81 -6.01 13.58
N ALA A 817 -21.08 -6.69 14.48
CA ALA A 817 -19.85 -7.39 14.12
C ALA A 817 -20.06 -8.55 13.13
N LEU A 818 -21.22 -9.23 13.18
CA LEU A 818 -21.58 -10.29 12.23
C LEU A 818 -21.68 -9.81 10.78
N LYS A 819 -21.82 -8.50 10.53
CA LYS A 819 -21.77 -7.93 9.16
C LYS A 819 -20.39 -8.02 8.51
N TYR A 820 -19.34 -8.27 9.31
CA TYR A 820 -17.94 -8.26 8.87
C TYR A 820 -17.26 -9.62 9.03
N SER A 821 -17.99 -10.64 9.54
CA SER A 821 -17.34 -11.83 10.07
C SER A 821 -18.20 -13.10 10.10
N LEU A 822 -18.01 -13.92 9.05
CA LEU A 822 -17.67 -15.37 9.09
C LEU A 822 -18.75 -16.41 9.40
N SER A 823 -18.91 -17.36 8.46
CA SER A 823 -18.70 -18.83 8.50
C SER A 823 -18.58 -19.62 9.84
N LEU A 824 -18.96 -19.06 10.99
CA LEU A 824 -18.91 -19.67 12.31
C LEU A 824 -20.24 -20.30 12.75
N GLY A 825 -21.11 -20.64 11.78
CA GLY A 825 -22.11 -21.69 12.01
C GLY A 825 -21.48 -23.08 12.22
N ASN A 826 -20.22 -23.27 11.80
CA ASN A 826 -19.47 -24.50 12.04
C ASN A 826 -18.44 -24.32 13.17
N LYS A 827 -18.71 -24.97 14.31
CA LYS A 827 -17.83 -25.07 15.49
C LYS A 827 -16.38 -25.54 15.20
N GLY A 828 -16.10 -26.06 14.01
CA GLY A 828 -14.81 -26.70 13.68
C GLY A 828 -13.63 -25.78 13.33
N VAL A 829 -13.82 -24.48 13.10
CA VAL A 829 -12.68 -23.59 12.73
C VAL A 829 -11.92 -23.09 13.96
N VAL A 830 -12.62 -22.85 15.08
CA VAL A 830 -11.98 -22.49 16.36
C VAL A 830 -11.14 -23.66 16.92
N GLU A 831 -11.51 -24.91 16.60
CA GLU A 831 -10.73 -26.09 17.01
C GLU A 831 -9.57 -26.43 16.06
N LYS A 832 -9.64 -26.07 14.77
CA LYS A 832 -8.56 -26.35 13.80
C LYS A 832 -7.45 -25.31 13.78
N THR A 833 -7.65 -24.12 14.33
CA THR A 833 -6.58 -23.15 14.57
C THR A 833 -5.82 -23.42 15.87
N GLY A 834 -6.27 -24.39 16.69
CA GLY A 834 -5.69 -24.73 17.99
C GLY A 834 -4.95 -26.07 18.08
N ASN A 835 -4.99 -26.94 17.06
CA ASN A 835 -4.30 -28.24 17.10
C ASN A 835 -3.68 -28.62 15.74
N GLN A 836 -2.41 -28.23 15.55
CA GLN A 836 -1.47 -29.03 14.76
C GLN A 836 -0.42 -29.60 15.72
N GLN A 837 -0.74 -30.72 16.36
CA GLN A 837 0.30 -31.64 16.81
C GLN A 837 0.78 -32.47 15.61
N PRO A 838 2.08 -32.77 15.50
CA PRO A 838 2.58 -33.63 14.43
C PRO A 838 1.97 -35.02 14.57
N SER A 839 1.47 -35.58 13.47
CA SER A 839 1.09 -36.99 13.41
C SER A 839 2.35 -37.85 13.56
N THR A 840 2.64 -38.32 14.78
CA THR A 840 3.56 -39.43 14.98
C THR A 840 2.87 -40.71 14.55
N SER A 841 3.34 -41.29 13.45
CA SER A 841 3.04 -42.65 13.03
C SER A 841 3.46 -43.64 14.12
N ASN A 842 2.50 -44.23 14.82
CA ASN A 842 2.77 -45.40 15.67
C ASN A 842 2.93 -46.63 14.77
N THR A 843 4.16 -47.04 14.55
CA THR A 843 4.52 -48.42 14.21
C THR A 843 4.11 -49.32 15.37
N LYS A 844 3.15 -50.21 15.12
CA LYS A 844 2.89 -51.37 15.98
C LYS A 844 3.85 -52.49 15.57
N GLY A 845 4.70 -52.90 16.51
CA GLY A 845 5.40 -54.18 16.52
C GLY A 845 5.20 -54.85 17.88
N GLU A 846 4.80 -56.12 17.82
CA GLU A 846 5.06 -57.19 18.80
C GLU A 846 4.49 -57.08 20.22
N ASN A 847 3.31 -57.66 20.43
CA ASN A 847 3.12 -58.99 21.05
C ASN A 847 1.63 -59.32 21.18
#